data_AF-A0A930GVU5-F1
#
_entry.id   AF-A0A930GVU5-F1
#
_cell.length_a   1.000
_cell.length_b   1.000
_cell.length_c   1.000
_cell.angle_alpha   90.00
_cell.angle_beta   90.00
_cell.angle_gamma   90.00
#
_symmetry.space_group_name_H-M   'P 1'
#
loop_
_entity.id
_entity.type
_entity.pdbx_description
1 polymer ?
#
loop_
_entity_poly.entity_id
_entity_poly.type
_entity_poly.pdbx_seq_one_letter_code
_entity_poly.pdbx_strand_id
1 'polypeptide(L)'
;MTLKYFLKKRKDCYNLMHVVFFSTEAKCELVKQYMRRKMRKRAKKALALLLALSCSFSTYVSAATIANETVLSEGIKQSFPEEKSTTSSENVMEENALEEDALEENVMGKNVVEEKNEIEKEISSIESEATEENAFYAEKELSGVLITVQADSGVFPKDATLRVRKLSKVEEQKVDSTVKEKLEEDKQNLLQSIIFDISVLDQNGEEIQPDTAKGEVKVSFSKLSFLEENAEKQISVFHLDSVDAAAEKLETEKIEEKENAVKVSAEHFSVFAVSLVEKENSWKELAYLSDTIAVELGELITIHELLHSYVLRCRVIPETNPTVIGIKHDADGQLAIEALHEGTAKLLVTQKWGEGELTKEFKIIVQKAPLSGRLGKQIEYSLSGTGNDMTLTLRGRGETDAIKVAPWEPYRNKIRKVMIEEGIEKLNVGVSAFGHMDYLETVSLPSTLKEIPYHAFYDSKNLGDVTIPASVRRIGEEAFYKFKGNEKKNTIINHSPVFMSQKKGWHYNPDYTSVQQTAKEDENGEKKGNISFKNVNFYTLPEINKYFFEFEVTGKPYINFFLYKTEDPNEVVSIQNFTDDSGKFKRSLSLGYLTYDAQCRVPEVDKIFTSYLFDFGDTSTLSFLPGHTYYCTFLMDPGGRKSPSSETQLLQKVITVSDEARLPSVDGNFSWQITGEKKPYTVTINGSGRMQGLTANGELRSWNKLLNALGTRAHLELRGNITALDSHALAGVDYIKKGLVLPDSIVEIGDSVFSEKSIEGNLVFPKNLKKIGNSAFRNLSYKGDLSLPAGLESIGESAFSDLKEANTITIPTSVTHIGAGAFYKDKMNFKGKNRIVNHSSLKLGTRYVNPLFTDYTTDDSGEAPIPSNSGSGRGGSGGGSGSGGSGGSGGGSSSGGSSGTPMVLGADRNLPSNVNWQRDAKGWWILNPDGTYPKAQWLWINNRWYYFNQEGYMFTGWLFYNNAWYYFEENEGSEQGKMSLGWKEIRGFWYYFSEEVGAENGKMRTGWQELKGKWYYLNPQAGADNGKMLFNTKVDGYILGTDGAWQTA
;
A
#
# COMPACT_ATOMS: atom_id res chain seq x y z
N MET A 1 37.30 33.01 -19.94
CA MET A 1 36.51 32.87 -21.20
C MET A 1 35.56 31.66 -21.21
N THR A 2 35.66 30.71 -20.28
CA THR A 2 34.98 29.40 -20.38
C THR A 2 33.45 29.42 -20.18
N LEU A 3 32.92 30.39 -19.42
CA LEU A 3 31.48 30.46 -19.09
C LEU A 3 30.58 30.83 -20.30
N LYS A 4 31.07 31.66 -21.24
CA LYS A 4 30.34 32.00 -22.48
C LYS A 4 30.24 30.82 -23.46
N TYR A 5 31.13 29.83 -23.37
CA TYR A 5 31.10 28.64 -24.23
C TYR A 5 30.03 27.64 -23.80
N PHE A 6 29.83 27.47 -22.48
CA PHE A 6 28.80 26.58 -21.92
C PHE A 6 27.38 27.09 -22.17
N LEU A 7 27.15 28.40 -22.04
CA LEU A 7 25.85 29.02 -22.34
C LEU A 7 25.50 28.96 -23.84
N LYS A 8 26.48 28.96 -24.75
CA LYS A 8 26.23 28.81 -26.19
C LYS A 8 25.81 27.38 -26.54
N LYS A 9 26.54 26.36 -26.05
CA LYS A 9 26.16 24.94 -26.23
C LYS A 9 24.76 24.62 -25.69
N ARG A 10 24.34 25.21 -24.56
CA ARG A 10 22.99 24.97 -24.00
C ARG A 10 21.88 25.51 -24.90
N LYS A 11 22.12 26.61 -25.63
CA LYS A 11 21.16 27.19 -26.59
C LYS A 11 21.11 26.41 -27.90
N ASP A 12 22.25 25.90 -28.37
CA ASP A 12 22.33 25.05 -29.56
C ASP A 12 21.64 23.68 -29.34
N CYS A 13 21.73 23.10 -28.14
CA CYS A 13 20.96 21.90 -27.77
C CYS A 13 19.44 22.11 -27.77
N TYR A 14 18.95 23.27 -27.33
CA TYR A 14 17.52 23.60 -27.36
C TYR A 14 16.99 23.71 -28.80
N ASN A 15 17.75 24.33 -29.70
CA ASN A 15 17.39 24.42 -31.12
C ASN A 15 17.42 23.05 -31.82
N LEU A 16 18.37 22.17 -31.47
CA LEU A 16 18.41 20.81 -32.02
C LEU A 16 17.19 19.98 -31.59
N MET A 17 16.72 20.14 -30.35
CA MET A 17 15.55 19.44 -29.84
C MET A 17 14.25 19.91 -30.53
N HIS A 18 14.12 21.20 -30.84
CA HIS A 18 13.01 21.73 -31.65
C HIS A 18 12.99 21.15 -33.07
N VAL A 19 14.14 21.01 -33.75
CA VAL A 19 14.20 20.47 -35.11
C VAL A 19 13.86 18.97 -35.15
N VAL A 20 14.18 18.22 -34.09
CA VAL A 20 13.80 16.79 -33.99
C VAL A 20 12.30 16.61 -33.78
N PHE A 21 11.62 17.49 -33.02
CA PHE A 21 10.17 17.44 -32.83
C PHE A 21 9.40 17.67 -34.14
N PHE A 22 9.73 18.71 -34.92
CA PHE A 22 9.08 18.93 -36.23
C PHE A 22 9.34 17.79 -37.25
N SER A 23 10.41 17.00 -37.10
CA SER A 23 10.68 15.83 -37.94
C SER A 23 9.76 14.64 -37.65
N THR A 24 9.21 14.53 -36.43
CA THR A 24 8.35 13.40 -36.04
C THR A 24 6.90 13.57 -36.48
N GLU A 25 6.37 14.79 -36.51
CA GLU A 25 5.00 15.06 -37.02
C GLU A 25 4.87 14.76 -38.53
N ALA A 26 5.83 15.20 -39.34
CA ALA A 26 5.84 14.93 -40.78
C ALA A 26 5.88 13.42 -41.11
N LYS A 27 6.58 12.62 -40.28
CA LYS A 27 6.58 11.15 -40.40
C LYS A 27 5.27 10.52 -39.92
N CYS A 28 4.64 11.07 -38.89
CA CYS A 28 3.35 10.62 -38.39
C CYS A 28 2.25 10.77 -39.46
N GLU A 29 2.24 11.89 -40.18
CA GLU A 29 1.21 12.15 -41.19
C GLU A 29 1.35 11.32 -42.48
N LEU A 30 2.60 10.97 -42.85
CA LEU A 30 2.88 9.97 -43.89
C LEU A 30 2.38 8.57 -43.50
N VAL A 31 2.54 8.16 -42.23
CA VAL A 31 2.00 6.89 -41.71
C VAL A 31 0.48 6.92 -41.65
N LYS A 32 -0.15 8.02 -41.22
CA LYS A 32 -1.63 8.18 -41.26
C LYS A 32 -2.17 8.14 -42.69
N GLN A 33 -1.52 8.79 -43.67
CA GLN A 33 -1.90 8.67 -45.10
C GLN A 33 -1.78 7.23 -45.62
N TYR A 34 -0.69 6.53 -45.28
CA TYR A 34 -0.49 5.13 -45.67
C TYR A 34 -1.57 4.21 -45.08
N MET A 35 -1.91 4.38 -43.80
CA MET A 35 -2.97 3.62 -43.12
C MET A 35 -4.35 3.94 -43.71
N ARG A 36 -4.69 5.22 -43.96
CA ARG A 36 -5.95 5.62 -44.63
C ARG A 36 -6.07 5.00 -46.04
N ARG A 37 -4.97 4.95 -46.83
CA ARG A 37 -4.94 4.27 -48.14
C ARG A 37 -5.11 2.74 -48.01
N LYS A 38 -4.51 2.11 -47.00
CA LYS A 38 -4.60 0.66 -46.75
C LYS A 38 -6.00 0.24 -46.29
N MET A 39 -6.65 1.04 -45.44
CA MET A 39 -8.04 0.80 -45.02
C MET A 39 -9.04 0.99 -46.16
N ARG A 40 -8.92 2.06 -46.98
CA ARG A 40 -9.77 2.24 -48.18
C ARG A 40 -9.65 1.08 -49.19
N LYS A 41 -8.48 0.44 -49.31
CA LYS A 41 -8.30 -0.78 -50.14
C LYS A 41 -8.94 -2.04 -49.53
N ARG A 42 -9.00 -2.17 -48.20
CA ARG A 42 -9.69 -3.29 -47.53
C ARG A 42 -11.22 -3.11 -47.58
N ALA A 43 -11.72 -1.91 -47.31
CA ALA A 43 -13.15 -1.59 -47.41
C ALA A 43 -13.71 -1.85 -48.81
N LYS A 44 -13.01 -1.43 -49.88
CA LYS A 44 -13.42 -1.73 -51.27
C LYS A 44 -13.41 -3.23 -51.62
N LYS A 45 -12.57 -4.05 -50.97
CA LYS A 45 -12.61 -5.51 -51.14
C LYS A 45 -13.76 -6.17 -50.37
N ALA A 46 -14.06 -5.71 -49.17
CA ALA A 46 -15.21 -6.20 -48.38
C ALA A 46 -16.55 -5.83 -49.06
N LEU A 47 -16.68 -4.59 -49.54
CA LEU A 47 -17.87 -4.12 -50.25
C LEU A 47 -18.10 -4.87 -51.58
N ALA A 48 -17.03 -5.17 -52.32
CA ALA A 48 -17.12 -6.00 -53.53
C ALA A 48 -17.47 -7.48 -53.25
N LEU A 49 -17.13 -8.00 -52.07
CA LEU A 49 -17.51 -9.35 -51.66
C LEU A 49 -18.99 -9.42 -51.25
N LEU A 50 -19.47 -8.39 -50.53
CA LEU A 50 -20.88 -8.26 -50.13
C LEU A 50 -21.81 -8.03 -51.33
N LEU A 51 -21.40 -7.17 -52.29
CA LEU A 51 -22.16 -6.94 -53.54
C LEU A 51 -22.19 -8.16 -54.48
N ALA A 52 -21.28 -9.12 -54.32
CA ALA A 52 -21.30 -10.39 -55.05
C ALA A 52 -22.23 -11.44 -54.41
N LEU A 53 -22.56 -11.28 -53.13
CA LEU A 53 -23.40 -12.22 -52.37
C LEU A 53 -24.90 -11.84 -52.35
N SER A 54 -25.26 -10.62 -52.73
CA SER A 54 -26.65 -10.14 -52.78
C SER A 54 -27.38 -10.40 -54.12
N CYS A 55 -26.74 -11.05 -55.08
CA CYS A 55 -27.28 -11.32 -56.42
C CYS A 55 -27.51 -12.82 -56.68
N SER A 56 -28.34 -13.46 -55.86
CA SER A 56 -28.95 -14.77 -56.14
C SER A 56 -30.23 -14.95 -55.29
N PHE A 57 -31.25 -15.59 -55.87
CA PHE A 57 -32.52 -15.99 -55.21
C PHE A 57 -33.58 -14.90 -54.95
N SER A 58 -34.17 -14.44 -56.06
CA SER A 58 -35.64 -14.44 -56.22
C SER A 58 -35.93 -15.26 -57.51
N THR A 59 -37.05 -15.94 -57.73
CA THR A 59 -38.34 -16.16 -57.03
C THR A 59 -38.79 -17.62 -57.26
N TYR A 60 -39.76 -18.13 -56.49
CA TYR A 60 -41.04 -18.67 -57.02
C TYR A 60 -41.94 -19.15 -55.87
N VAL A 61 -43.23 -18.82 -55.94
CA VAL A 61 -44.30 -19.30 -55.05
C VAL A 61 -45.34 -20.01 -55.91
N SER A 62 -45.85 -21.17 -55.47
CA SER A 62 -47.11 -21.73 -55.97
C SER A 62 -47.76 -22.71 -54.97
N ALA A 63 -48.81 -22.21 -54.32
CA ALA A 63 -50.07 -22.84 -53.92
C ALA A 63 -50.28 -24.38 -53.79
N ALA A 64 -51.06 -24.71 -52.74
CA ALA A 64 -52.25 -25.60 -52.76
C ALA A 64 -52.23 -27.05 -52.14
N THR A 65 -52.60 -27.10 -50.85
CA THR A 65 -53.76 -27.82 -50.23
C THR A 65 -53.93 -29.38 -50.20
N ILE A 66 -54.39 -29.88 -49.02
CA ILE A 66 -55.05 -31.18 -48.65
C ILE A 66 -54.13 -32.44 -48.76
N ALA A 67 -54.05 -33.41 -47.83
CA ALA A 67 -54.94 -33.86 -46.74
C ALA A 67 -54.18 -34.43 -45.51
N ASN A 68 -54.86 -34.43 -44.34
CA ASN A 68 -55.03 -35.49 -43.31
C ASN A 68 -53.83 -36.39 -42.89
N GLU A 69 -53.64 -36.82 -41.62
CA GLU A 69 -54.54 -36.82 -40.44
C GLU A 69 -53.78 -37.17 -39.14
N THR A 70 -54.40 -36.94 -37.96
CA THR A 70 -54.16 -37.62 -36.64
C THR A 70 -52.78 -37.41 -35.93
N VAL A 71 -52.65 -37.23 -34.60
CA VAL A 71 -53.58 -37.22 -33.43
C VAL A 71 -53.24 -36.07 -32.45
N LEU A 72 -54.29 -35.40 -31.95
CA LEU A 72 -54.42 -34.72 -30.64
C LEU A 72 -55.64 -35.40 -29.95
N SER A 73 -55.91 -35.42 -28.65
CA SER A 73 -55.46 -34.69 -27.44
C SER A 73 -56.06 -35.32 -26.17
N GLU A 74 -55.95 -34.65 -25.00
CA GLU A 74 -56.74 -34.83 -23.75
C GLU A 74 -56.43 -36.09 -22.90
N GLY A 75 -56.66 -36.13 -21.58
CA GLY A 75 -57.20 -35.20 -20.56
C GLY A 75 -56.94 -35.81 -19.15
N ILE A 76 -57.47 -35.38 -17.99
CA ILE A 76 -58.80 -34.84 -17.68
C ILE A 76 -58.90 -34.49 -16.16
N LYS A 77 -59.64 -33.42 -15.79
CA LYS A 77 -60.38 -33.16 -14.50
C LYS A 77 -59.64 -33.12 -13.14
N GLN A 78 -60.09 -32.47 -12.06
CA GLN A 78 -61.01 -31.36 -11.71
C GLN A 78 -61.21 -31.50 -10.18
N SER A 79 -61.09 -30.43 -9.38
CA SER A 79 -62.00 -30.18 -8.23
C SER A 79 -61.72 -28.83 -7.53
N PHE A 80 -62.80 -28.12 -7.24
CA PHE A 80 -63.01 -27.01 -6.29
C PHE A 80 -64.22 -27.43 -5.41
N PRO A 81 -64.68 -26.70 -4.36
CA PRO A 81 -64.08 -25.58 -3.62
C PRO A 81 -64.06 -25.83 -2.09
N GLU A 82 -63.72 -24.83 -1.27
CA GLU A 82 -64.67 -24.25 -0.29
C GLU A 82 -64.15 -22.95 0.33
N GLU A 83 -65.02 -21.94 0.38
CA GLU A 83 -64.85 -20.74 1.21
C GLU A 83 -65.41 -20.98 2.62
N LYS A 84 -64.89 -20.25 3.62
CA LYS A 84 -65.77 -19.60 4.59
C LYS A 84 -65.08 -18.45 5.30
N SER A 85 -65.58 -17.24 5.06
CA SER A 85 -65.42 -16.12 5.98
C SER A 85 -66.37 -16.30 7.18
N THR A 86 -66.10 -15.58 8.26
CA THR A 86 -67.18 -15.04 9.10
C THR A 86 -66.68 -13.79 9.81
N THR A 87 -67.17 -12.64 9.33
CA THR A 87 -67.04 -11.34 9.98
C THR A 87 -68.20 -11.11 10.94
N SER A 88 -67.95 -10.37 12.01
CA SER A 88 -68.89 -9.42 12.61
C SER A 88 -68.08 -8.42 13.45
N SER A 89 -68.05 -7.10 13.17
CA SER A 89 -69.08 -6.09 13.55
C SER A 89 -69.44 -6.09 15.05
N GLU A 90 -69.61 -4.98 15.79
CA GLU A 90 -69.68 -3.51 15.56
C GLU A 90 -69.46 -2.80 16.96
N ASN A 91 -69.39 -1.48 17.21
CA ASN A 91 -69.63 -0.23 16.45
C ASN A 91 -68.88 0.99 17.06
N VAL A 92 -68.39 1.92 16.20
CA VAL A 92 -68.48 3.41 16.24
C VAL A 92 -68.38 4.21 17.58
N MET A 93 -67.43 5.17 17.68
CA MET A 93 -67.68 6.64 17.81
C MET A 93 -66.38 7.49 17.98
N GLU A 94 -66.46 8.77 17.56
CA GLU A 94 -65.64 9.97 17.94
C GLU A 94 -64.11 9.94 17.64
N GLU A 95 -63.54 10.84 16.83
CA GLU A 95 -63.33 12.31 16.94
C GLU A 95 -62.15 12.74 17.85
N ASN A 96 -61.27 13.57 17.24
CA ASN A 96 -60.41 14.63 17.81
C ASN A 96 -59.51 14.27 19.02
N ALA A 97 -58.19 14.13 18.84
CA ALA A 97 -57.18 15.19 18.61
C ALA A 97 -56.65 15.84 19.90
N LEU A 98 -55.51 16.54 19.77
CA LEU A 98 -54.77 17.26 20.82
C LEU A 98 -54.03 16.34 21.82
N GLU A 99 -52.89 16.69 22.41
CA GLU A 99 -51.86 17.73 22.21
C GLU A 99 -50.59 17.15 22.92
N GLU A 100 -49.39 17.73 22.96
CA GLU A 100 -49.03 19.14 23.06
C GLU A 100 -47.58 19.33 22.58
N ASP A 101 -47.30 20.51 22.02
CA ASP A 101 -46.04 20.82 21.34
C ASP A 101 -44.92 21.26 22.30
N ALA A 102 -43.73 21.44 21.74
CA ALA A 102 -42.59 22.02 22.45
C ALA A 102 -42.85 23.47 22.92
N LEU A 103 -42.14 23.90 23.96
CA LEU A 103 -41.86 25.33 24.15
C LEU A 103 -40.52 25.66 23.49
N GLU A 104 -40.62 26.31 22.33
CA GLU A 104 -39.54 27.06 21.70
C GLU A 104 -39.12 28.27 22.56
N GLU A 105 -37.90 28.77 22.32
CA GLU A 105 -37.60 30.17 21.98
C GLU A 105 -36.08 30.45 22.15
N ASN A 106 -35.39 31.19 21.27
CA ASN A 106 -35.69 31.61 19.89
C ASN A 106 -34.37 32.13 19.23
N VAL A 107 -34.51 32.77 18.07
CA VAL A 107 -33.65 33.84 17.48
C VAL A 107 -32.78 33.47 16.26
N MET A 108 -33.44 33.53 15.09
CA MET A 108 -33.00 34.14 13.80
C MET A 108 -31.99 33.42 12.87
N GLY A 109 -32.23 33.28 11.55
CA GLY A 109 -33.46 33.51 10.77
C GLY A 109 -33.25 33.75 9.25
N LYS A 110 -34.24 33.33 8.43
CA LYS A 110 -34.52 33.68 7.00
C LYS A 110 -33.55 33.14 5.92
N ASN A 111 -33.98 32.63 4.75
CA ASN A 111 -35.31 32.41 4.13
C ASN A 111 -35.28 31.12 3.27
N VAL A 112 -36.26 30.20 3.39
CA VAL A 112 -36.55 29.14 2.39
C VAL A 112 -38.07 28.85 2.36
N VAL A 113 -38.87 29.81 1.87
CA VAL A 113 -40.27 29.59 1.45
C VAL A 113 -40.56 30.51 0.26
N GLU A 114 -40.20 30.06 -0.94
CA GLU A 114 -40.68 30.56 -2.26
C GLU A 114 -40.01 29.69 -3.34
N GLU A 115 -40.71 28.65 -3.81
CA GLU A 115 -40.37 27.90 -5.05
C GLU A 115 -41.42 26.84 -5.46
N LYS A 116 -42.41 26.51 -4.61
CA LYS A 116 -43.46 25.52 -4.92
C LYS A 116 -44.70 26.07 -5.66
N ASN A 117 -44.76 27.38 -5.91
CA ASN A 117 -45.89 28.04 -6.59
C ASN A 117 -45.53 28.70 -7.94
N GLU A 118 -44.34 28.47 -8.49
CA GLU A 118 -43.92 29.07 -9.78
C GLU A 118 -44.08 28.13 -11.00
N ILE A 119 -44.27 26.82 -10.78
CA ILE A 119 -44.24 25.81 -11.85
C ILE A 119 -45.48 25.88 -12.78
N GLU A 120 -46.63 26.41 -12.32
CA GLU A 120 -47.86 26.52 -13.13
C GLU A 120 -47.98 27.82 -13.96
N LYS A 121 -46.91 28.62 -14.10
CA LYS A 121 -47.03 29.96 -14.70
C LYS A 121 -46.10 30.30 -15.87
N GLU A 122 -45.80 29.31 -16.72
CA GLU A 122 -45.19 29.60 -18.03
C GLU A 122 -45.59 28.63 -19.16
N ILE A 123 -46.87 28.24 -19.23
CA ILE A 123 -47.45 27.58 -20.40
C ILE A 123 -48.03 28.64 -21.34
N SER A 124 -47.51 28.73 -22.56
CA SER A 124 -48.10 29.56 -23.63
C SER A 124 -47.96 28.87 -24.99
N SER A 125 -49.09 28.57 -25.63
CA SER A 125 -49.15 28.22 -27.06
C SER A 125 -48.87 29.44 -27.93
N ILE A 126 -48.17 29.25 -29.05
CA ILE A 126 -47.88 30.30 -30.05
C ILE A 126 -48.45 29.86 -31.40
N GLU A 127 -49.16 30.77 -32.08
CA GLU A 127 -49.68 30.59 -33.43
C GLU A 127 -48.52 30.56 -34.44
N SER A 128 -48.53 29.60 -35.38
CA SER A 128 -47.45 29.45 -36.37
C SER A 128 -47.59 30.44 -37.52
N GLU A 129 -46.48 31.08 -37.92
CA GLU A 129 -46.45 31.90 -39.15
C GLU A 129 -46.00 31.07 -40.35
N ALA A 130 -46.81 31.06 -41.42
CA ALA A 130 -46.45 30.40 -42.67
C ALA A 130 -45.58 31.32 -43.54
N THR A 131 -44.40 30.86 -43.94
CA THR A 131 -43.48 31.58 -44.85
C THR A 131 -43.32 30.81 -46.17
N GLU A 132 -42.96 31.48 -47.26
CA GLU A 132 -42.97 30.86 -48.60
C GLU A 132 -41.97 29.69 -48.79
N GLU A 133 -41.04 29.48 -47.86
CA GLU A 133 -40.09 28.35 -47.86
C GLU A 133 -40.37 27.25 -46.82
N ASN A 134 -41.10 27.51 -45.72
CA ASN A 134 -41.44 26.52 -44.69
C ASN A 134 -42.92 26.64 -44.28
N ALA A 135 -43.64 25.52 -44.25
CA ALA A 135 -45.10 25.54 -44.07
C ALA A 135 -45.56 25.53 -42.61
N PHE A 136 -44.70 25.10 -41.70
CA PHE A 136 -44.87 25.31 -40.26
C PHE A 136 -43.57 25.90 -39.71
N TYR A 137 -43.66 27.10 -39.15
CA TYR A 137 -42.60 27.74 -38.37
C TYR A 137 -43.21 28.21 -37.06
N ALA A 138 -42.61 27.80 -35.94
CA ALA A 138 -42.97 28.29 -34.62
C ALA A 138 -41.73 28.38 -33.74
N GLU A 139 -41.65 29.41 -32.91
CA GLU A 139 -40.54 29.61 -31.96
C GLU A 139 -41.06 29.96 -30.58
N LYS A 140 -40.36 29.50 -29.54
CA LYS A 140 -40.70 29.74 -28.13
C LYS A 140 -39.41 29.88 -27.32
N GLU A 141 -39.26 31.00 -26.64
CA GLU A 141 -38.22 31.18 -25.63
C GLU A 141 -38.73 30.73 -24.26
N LEU A 142 -37.94 29.90 -23.57
CA LEU A 142 -38.24 29.36 -22.24
C LEU A 142 -36.94 29.14 -21.46
N SER A 143 -36.88 29.60 -20.19
CA SER A 143 -35.65 29.53 -19.37
C SER A 143 -34.38 30.11 -20.05
N GLY A 144 -34.53 31.12 -20.92
CA GLY A 144 -33.42 31.77 -21.64
C GLY A 144 -32.89 31.01 -22.87
N VAL A 145 -33.45 29.84 -23.20
CA VAL A 145 -33.19 29.11 -24.44
C VAL A 145 -34.31 29.41 -25.43
N LEU A 146 -33.97 29.66 -26.70
CA LEU A 146 -34.94 29.82 -27.79
C LEU A 146 -35.05 28.51 -28.57
N ILE A 147 -36.23 27.89 -28.52
CA ILE A 147 -36.58 26.68 -29.26
C ILE A 147 -37.30 27.10 -30.54
N THR A 148 -36.85 26.61 -31.69
CA THR A 148 -37.50 26.85 -32.99
C THR A 148 -37.82 25.52 -33.66
N VAL A 149 -39.05 25.33 -34.12
CA VAL A 149 -39.51 24.16 -34.88
C VAL A 149 -39.86 24.59 -36.30
N GLN A 150 -39.32 23.89 -37.29
CA GLN A 150 -39.52 24.13 -38.72
C GLN A 150 -39.94 22.83 -39.39
N ALA A 151 -41.00 22.84 -40.19
CA ALA A 151 -41.43 21.68 -40.98
C ALA A 151 -41.95 22.02 -42.38
N ASP A 152 -41.81 21.03 -43.26
CA ASP A 152 -42.24 21.06 -44.66
C ASP A 152 -43.78 21.06 -44.84
N SER A 153 -44.23 21.36 -46.05
CA SER A 153 -45.64 21.48 -46.41
C SER A 153 -46.42 20.16 -46.34
N GLY A 154 -47.35 20.10 -45.40
CA GLY A 154 -48.23 18.96 -45.16
C GLY A 154 -47.79 18.03 -44.05
N VAL A 155 -46.63 18.26 -43.42
CA VAL A 155 -46.15 17.48 -42.26
C VAL A 155 -47.02 17.72 -41.02
N PHE A 156 -47.45 18.98 -40.82
CA PHE A 156 -48.44 19.37 -39.82
C PHE A 156 -49.67 20.04 -40.48
N PRO A 157 -50.85 20.02 -39.81
CA PRO A 157 -52.00 20.86 -40.17
C PRO A 157 -51.64 22.36 -40.16
N LYS A 158 -52.37 23.15 -40.95
CA LYS A 158 -52.09 24.60 -41.09
C LYS A 158 -52.33 25.42 -39.82
N ASP A 159 -53.22 24.94 -38.97
CA ASP A 159 -53.67 25.61 -37.75
C ASP A 159 -53.00 24.99 -36.49
N ALA A 160 -51.86 24.32 -36.68
CA ALA A 160 -51.10 23.72 -35.60
C ALA A 160 -50.39 24.79 -34.74
N THR A 161 -50.11 24.49 -33.48
CA THR A 161 -49.40 25.40 -32.56
C THR A 161 -48.30 24.68 -31.79
N LEU A 162 -47.25 25.41 -31.43
CA LEU A 162 -46.14 24.85 -30.64
C LEU A 162 -46.39 25.04 -29.14
N ARG A 163 -46.19 23.97 -28.37
CA ARG A 163 -46.15 23.97 -26.90
C ARG A 163 -44.77 23.49 -26.44
N VAL A 164 -44.12 24.27 -25.59
CA VAL A 164 -42.88 23.87 -24.89
C VAL A 164 -43.12 23.98 -23.39
N ARG A 165 -42.82 22.91 -22.65
CA ARG A 165 -42.93 22.79 -21.20
C ARG A 165 -41.55 22.48 -20.60
N LYS A 166 -41.26 23.06 -19.44
CA LYS A 166 -40.11 22.64 -18.62
C LYS A 166 -40.53 21.53 -17.67
N LEU A 167 -39.67 20.52 -17.53
CA LEU A 167 -39.88 19.40 -16.60
C LEU A 167 -39.67 19.86 -15.15
N SER A 168 -40.26 19.17 -14.19
CA SER A 168 -39.96 19.36 -12.77
C SER A 168 -38.59 18.80 -12.40
N LYS A 169 -37.97 19.32 -11.32
CA LYS A 169 -36.65 18.86 -10.82
C LYS A 169 -36.55 17.33 -10.61
N VAL A 170 -37.67 16.64 -10.41
CA VAL A 170 -37.73 15.16 -10.24
C VAL A 170 -37.77 14.44 -11.60
N GLU A 171 -38.52 14.97 -12.57
CA GLU A 171 -38.54 14.45 -13.94
C GLU A 171 -37.18 14.71 -14.63
N GLU A 172 -36.57 15.88 -14.45
CA GLU A 172 -35.23 16.21 -14.96
C GLU A 172 -34.19 15.18 -14.48
N GLN A 173 -34.18 14.83 -13.17
CA GLN A 173 -33.26 13.83 -12.60
C GLN A 173 -33.41 12.42 -13.19
N LYS A 174 -34.62 12.02 -13.59
CA LYS A 174 -34.86 10.74 -14.26
C LYS A 174 -34.23 10.74 -15.65
N VAL A 175 -34.56 11.74 -16.46
CA VAL A 175 -34.01 11.89 -17.83
C VAL A 175 -32.48 11.97 -17.80
N ASP A 176 -31.92 12.73 -16.85
CA ASP A 176 -30.47 12.82 -16.62
C ASP A 176 -29.82 11.47 -16.35
N SER A 177 -30.50 10.58 -15.63
CA SER A 177 -30.00 9.25 -15.28
C SER A 177 -29.96 8.35 -16.51
N THR A 178 -31.02 8.37 -17.33
CA THR A 178 -31.08 7.63 -18.61
C THR A 178 -30.06 8.18 -19.62
N VAL A 179 -29.89 9.51 -19.70
CA VAL A 179 -28.89 10.13 -20.58
C VAL A 179 -27.47 9.77 -20.14
N LYS A 180 -27.19 9.71 -18.83
CA LYS A 180 -25.90 9.21 -18.30
C LYS A 180 -25.63 7.76 -18.69
N GLU A 181 -26.59 6.86 -18.52
CA GLU A 181 -26.47 5.45 -18.95
C GLU A 181 -26.14 5.38 -20.45
N LYS A 182 -26.81 6.18 -21.29
CA LYS A 182 -26.53 6.22 -22.73
C LYS A 182 -25.16 6.79 -23.08
N LEU A 183 -24.64 7.73 -22.29
CA LEU A 183 -23.32 8.33 -22.48
C LEU A 183 -22.17 7.42 -22.03
N GLU A 184 -22.41 6.50 -21.09
CA GLU A 184 -21.41 5.49 -20.69
C GLU A 184 -21.03 4.55 -21.85
N GLU A 185 -22.00 4.13 -22.68
CA GLU A 185 -21.75 3.35 -23.91
C GLU A 185 -20.73 4.06 -24.84
N ASP A 186 -20.85 5.37 -24.90
CA ASP A 186 -20.14 6.29 -25.80
C ASP A 186 -18.85 6.87 -25.17
N LYS A 187 -18.53 6.46 -23.92
CA LYS A 187 -17.42 6.94 -23.08
C LYS A 187 -17.39 8.45 -22.95
N GLN A 188 -18.54 8.99 -22.57
CA GLN A 188 -18.77 10.41 -22.32
C GLN A 188 -19.38 10.61 -20.94
N ASN A 189 -19.05 11.73 -20.29
CA ASN A 189 -19.64 12.15 -19.03
C ASN A 189 -20.63 13.29 -19.31
N LEU A 190 -21.80 13.26 -18.67
CA LEU A 190 -22.74 14.39 -18.67
C LEU A 190 -22.22 15.48 -17.73
N LEU A 191 -21.92 16.66 -18.26
CA LEU A 191 -21.51 17.83 -17.47
C LEU A 191 -22.73 18.67 -17.03
N GLN A 192 -23.64 18.91 -17.98
CA GLN A 192 -24.86 19.70 -17.78
C GLN A 192 -25.90 19.29 -18.83
N SER A 193 -27.18 19.39 -18.49
CA SER A 193 -28.31 19.21 -19.40
C SER A 193 -29.29 20.40 -19.28
N ILE A 194 -30.05 20.64 -20.35
CA ILE A 194 -31.31 21.39 -20.32
C ILE A 194 -32.35 20.53 -21.03
N ILE A 195 -33.49 20.32 -20.38
CA ILE A 195 -34.49 19.34 -20.81
C ILE A 195 -35.84 20.04 -21.04
N PHE A 196 -36.43 19.78 -22.20
CA PHE A 196 -37.71 20.34 -22.61
C PHE A 196 -38.67 19.23 -23.05
N ASP A 197 -39.93 19.37 -22.69
CA ASP A 197 -41.06 18.63 -23.25
C ASP A 197 -41.66 19.49 -24.36
N ILE A 198 -41.53 19.04 -25.61
CA ILE A 198 -41.92 19.77 -26.81
C ILE A 198 -43.03 18.99 -27.49
N SER A 199 -44.15 19.66 -27.73
CA SER A 199 -45.34 19.06 -28.36
C SER A 199 -45.91 20.02 -29.40
N VAL A 200 -46.42 19.49 -30.51
CA VAL A 200 -47.22 20.26 -31.47
C VAL A 200 -48.68 19.90 -31.26
N LEU A 201 -49.56 20.90 -31.22
CA LEU A 201 -50.99 20.75 -30.97
C LEU A 201 -51.80 21.06 -32.23
N ASP A 202 -52.94 20.40 -32.39
CA ASP A 202 -53.93 20.75 -33.41
C ASP A 202 -54.85 21.92 -32.96
N GLN A 203 -55.81 22.29 -33.81
CA GLN A 203 -56.82 23.33 -33.54
C GLN A 203 -57.73 23.04 -32.32
N ASN A 204 -57.79 21.80 -31.84
CA ASN A 204 -58.56 21.39 -30.67
C ASN A 204 -57.69 21.36 -29.39
N GLY A 205 -56.38 21.54 -29.53
CA GLY A 205 -55.40 21.42 -28.44
C GLY A 205 -54.91 19.98 -28.19
N GLU A 206 -55.21 19.03 -29.08
CA GLU A 206 -54.71 17.65 -28.97
C GLU A 206 -53.30 17.53 -29.55
N GLU A 207 -52.45 16.71 -28.92
CA GLU A 207 -51.07 16.51 -29.35
C GLU A 207 -50.98 15.68 -30.64
N ILE A 208 -50.23 16.19 -31.61
CA ILE A 208 -50.03 15.57 -32.92
C ILE A 208 -48.55 15.32 -33.21
N GLN A 209 -48.27 14.15 -33.76
CA GLN A 209 -46.94 13.75 -34.21
C GLN A 209 -46.77 14.09 -35.71
N PRO A 210 -45.55 14.41 -36.18
CA PRO A 210 -45.30 14.81 -37.55
C PRO A 210 -45.49 13.66 -38.55
N ASP A 211 -46.07 13.96 -39.71
CA ASP A 211 -46.10 13.03 -40.84
C ASP A 211 -44.82 13.16 -41.68
N THR A 212 -43.75 12.52 -41.21
CA THR A 212 -42.41 12.54 -41.83
C THR A 212 -42.35 11.96 -43.24
N ALA A 213 -43.40 11.26 -43.69
CA ALA A 213 -43.52 10.82 -45.08
C ALA A 213 -43.84 11.96 -46.06
N LYS A 214 -44.23 13.15 -45.55
CA LYS A 214 -44.56 14.34 -46.35
C LYS A 214 -43.45 15.40 -46.38
N GLY A 215 -42.43 15.27 -45.54
CA GLY A 215 -41.25 16.15 -45.50
C GLY A 215 -40.53 16.14 -44.17
N GLU A 216 -39.46 16.93 -44.06
CA GLU A 216 -38.57 16.96 -42.89
C GLU A 216 -39.12 17.86 -41.77
N VAL A 217 -38.74 17.55 -40.52
CA VAL A 217 -38.92 18.44 -39.36
C VAL A 217 -37.59 18.67 -38.68
N LYS A 218 -37.29 19.93 -38.37
CA LYS A 218 -36.04 20.33 -37.73
C LYS A 218 -36.33 21.15 -36.47
N VAL A 219 -35.64 20.79 -35.39
CA VAL A 219 -35.69 21.49 -34.10
C VAL A 219 -34.34 22.17 -33.87
N SER A 220 -34.37 23.46 -33.55
CA SER A 220 -33.20 24.26 -33.20
C SER A 220 -33.30 24.73 -31.76
N PHE A 221 -32.21 24.62 -31.01
CA PHE A 221 -32.06 25.18 -29.66
C PHE A 221 -30.96 26.23 -29.71
N SER A 222 -31.30 27.49 -29.49
CA SER A 222 -30.37 28.63 -29.55
C SER A 222 -30.36 29.44 -28.25
N LYS A 223 -29.40 30.39 -28.11
CA LYS A 223 -29.11 31.11 -26.85
C LYS A 223 -28.64 30.20 -25.69
N LEU A 224 -28.09 29.02 -25.99
CA LEU A 224 -27.63 28.08 -24.97
C LEU A 224 -26.48 28.70 -24.15
N SER A 225 -26.71 28.92 -22.85
CA SER A 225 -25.81 29.69 -21.98
C SER A 225 -24.47 29.00 -21.65
N PHE A 226 -24.33 27.71 -21.99
CA PHE A 226 -23.09 26.94 -21.82
C PHE A 226 -22.28 26.80 -23.13
N LEU A 227 -22.70 27.48 -24.20
CA LEU A 227 -21.94 27.63 -25.43
C LEU A 227 -21.17 28.96 -25.39
N GLU A 228 -19.84 28.89 -25.32
CA GLU A 228 -18.92 30.00 -25.59
C GLU A 228 -17.77 29.48 -26.50
N GLU A 229 -16.98 30.37 -27.11
CA GLU A 229 -16.06 30.02 -28.22
C GLU A 229 -15.09 28.83 -27.91
N ASN A 230 -14.87 27.97 -28.92
CA ASN A 230 -14.15 26.67 -28.91
C ASN A 230 -14.98 25.40 -28.56
N ALA A 231 -16.30 25.41 -28.77
CA ALA A 231 -17.22 24.35 -28.33
C ALA A 231 -17.47 23.18 -29.33
N GLU A 232 -16.84 23.14 -30.51
CA GLU A 232 -17.13 22.26 -31.67
C GLU A 232 -17.53 20.77 -31.42
N LYS A 233 -17.23 20.15 -30.26
CA LYS A 233 -17.37 18.69 -30.05
C LYS A 233 -17.91 18.25 -28.69
N GLN A 234 -18.61 19.10 -27.95
CA GLN A 234 -19.09 18.81 -26.58
C GLN A 234 -20.62 18.82 -26.40
N ILE A 235 -21.43 18.86 -27.46
CA ILE A 235 -22.90 18.82 -27.33
C ILE A 235 -23.46 17.54 -27.93
N SER A 236 -24.47 16.98 -27.27
CA SER A 236 -25.31 15.89 -27.77
C SER A 236 -26.76 16.20 -27.42
N VAL A 237 -27.67 15.99 -28.36
CA VAL A 237 -29.10 16.12 -28.14
C VAL A 237 -29.70 14.72 -28.08
N PHE A 238 -30.52 14.47 -27.06
CA PHE A 238 -31.22 13.20 -26.89
C PHE A 238 -32.73 13.39 -27.01
N HIS A 239 -33.41 12.39 -27.55
CA HIS A 239 -34.87 12.27 -27.55
C HIS A 239 -35.29 11.09 -26.66
N LEU A 240 -36.39 11.25 -25.93
CA LEU A 240 -37.05 10.21 -25.15
C LEU A 240 -38.56 10.28 -25.41
N ASP A 241 -39.19 9.15 -25.70
CA ASP A 241 -40.65 9.05 -25.92
C ASP A 241 -41.46 9.48 -24.69
N SER A 242 -40.89 9.35 -23.50
CA SER A 242 -41.41 9.88 -22.24
C SER A 242 -40.29 10.02 -21.20
N VAL A 243 -40.58 10.66 -20.05
CA VAL A 243 -39.63 10.87 -18.94
C VAL A 243 -38.98 9.57 -18.42
N ASP A 244 -39.67 8.43 -18.54
CA ASP A 244 -39.21 7.10 -18.09
C ASP A 244 -38.76 6.19 -19.26
N ALA A 245 -38.70 6.70 -20.50
CA ALA A 245 -38.26 5.95 -21.68
C ALA A 245 -36.73 5.92 -21.82
N ALA A 246 -36.22 5.07 -22.72
CA ALA A 246 -34.79 5.04 -23.05
C ALA A 246 -34.38 6.29 -23.88
N ALA A 247 -33.15 6.76 -23.67
CA ALA A 247 -32.60 7.90 -24.41
C ALA A 247 -31.99 7.48 -25.75
N GLU A 248 -32.51 8.05 -26.84
CA GLU A 248 -31.92 7.97 -28.17
C GLU A 248 -31.11 9.24 -28.48
N LYS A 249 -29.95 9.08 -29.11
CA LYS A 249 -29.03 10.18 -29.43
C LYS A 249 -29.28 10.64 -30.86
N LEU A 250 -29.75 11.88 -31.04
CA LEU A 250 -30.02 12.44 -32.36
C LEU A 250 -28.71 12.86 -33.06
N GLU A 251 -28.65 12.69 -34.38
CA GLU A 251 -27.55 13.23 -35.19
C GLU A 251 -27.68 14.76 -35.29
N THR A 252 -26.66 15.48 -34.83
CA THR A 252 -26.60 16.95 -34.90
C THR A 252 -26.24 17.40 -36.31
N GLU A 253 -27.18 18.03 -37.03
CA GLU A 253 -26.97 18.49 -38.41
C GLU A 253 -26.00 19.68 -38.49
N LYS A 254 -26.14 20.63 -37.55
CA LYS A 254 -25.38 21.88 -37.54
C LYS A 254 -25.25 22.42 -36.12
N ILE A 255 -24.06 22.92 -35.79
CA ILE A 255 -23.76 23.69 -34.57
C ILE A 255 -23.31 25.07 -35.04
N GLU A 256 -23.93 26.12 -34.52
CA GLU A 256 -23.67 27.52 -34.91
C GLU A 256 -23.07 28.27 -33.72
N GLU A 257 -21.75 28.17 -33.58
CA GLU A 257 -21.00 28.69 -32.42
C GLU A 257 -21.13 30.21 -32.20
N LYS A 258 -21.51 30.98 -33.23
CA LYS A 258 -21.73 32.43 -33.12
C LYS A 258 -23.12 32.81 -32.60
N GLU A 259 -24.06 31.87 -32.63
CA GLU A 259 -25.47 32.07 -32.25
C GLU A 259 -25.87 31.17 -31.06
N ASN A 260 -24.88 30.45 -30.50
CA ASN A 260 -25.04 29.47 -29.43
C ASN A 260 -26.18 28.48 -29.72
N ALA A 261 -26.20 27.94 -30.95
CA ALA A 261 -27.29 27.12 -31.45
C ALA A 261 -26.87 25.71 -31.89
N VAL A 262 -27.75 24.74 -31.69
CA VAL A 262 -27.66 23.37 -32.21
C VAL A 262 -28.97 22.99 -32.92
N LYS A 263 -28.86 22.41 -34.12
CA LYS A 263 -29.99 21.96 -34.93
C LYS A 263 -29.95 20.45 -35.15
N VAL A 264 -31.11 19.81 -34.97
CA VAL A 264 -31.36 18.37 -35.15
C VAL A 264 -32.59 18.15 -36.02
N SER A 265 -32.65 17.03 -36.74
CA SER A 265 -33.90 16.52 -37.28
C SER A 265 -34.65 15.71 -36.22
N ALA A 266 -35.98 15.75 -36.25
CA ALA A 266 -36.84 15.07 -35.28
C ALA A 266 -37.94 14.28 -36.00
N GLU A 267 -38.05 12.98 -35.70
CA GLU A 267 -39.11 12.12 -36.23
C GLU A 267 -40.34 12.07 -35.32
N HIS A 268 -40.16 12.40 -34.03
CA HIS A 268 -41.20 12.45 -33.00
C HIS A 268 -40.99 13.64 -32.07
N PHE A 269 -42.05 14.04 -31.37
CA PHE A 269 -42.09 15.13 -30.40
C PHE A 269 -42.51 14.61 -29.03
N SER A 270 -41.58 14.64 -28.08
CA SER A 270 -41.81 14.39 -26.66
C SER A 270 -40.69 15.09 -25.87
N VAL A 271 -39.86 14.36 -25.13
CA VAL A 271 -38.81 14.93 -24.29
C VAL A 271 -37.48 15.04 -25.06
N PHE A 272 -36.91 16.25 -25.09
CA PHE A 272 -35.60 16.54 -25.66
C PHE A 272 -34.63 16.99 -24.55
N ALA A 273 -33.46 16.35 -24.48
CA ALA A 273 -32.39 16.72 -23.55
C ALA A 273 -31.16 17.23 -24.32
N VAL A 274 -30.94 18.55 -24.29
CA VAL A 274 -29.73 19.18 -24.86
C VAL A 274 -28.63 19.11 -23.81
N SER A 275 -27.59 18.31 -24.09
CA SER A 275 -26.59 17.90 -23.10
C SER A 275 -25.18 18.35 -23.47
N LEU A 276 -24.49 18.98 -22.52
CA LEU A 276 -23.05 19.23 -22.56
C LEU A 276 -22.30 17.99 -22.05
N VAL A 277 -21.40 17.45 -22.87
CA VAL A 277 -20.77 16.14 -22.68
C VAL A 277 -19.26 16.18 -22.89
N GLU A 278 -18.52 15.57 -21.97
CA GLU A 278 -17.05 15.47 -22.02
C GLU A 278 -16.62 14.05 -22.40
N LYS A 279 -15.68 13.88 -23.34
CA LYS A 279 -15.10 12.56 -23.66
C LYS A 279 -14.11 12.14 -22.58
N GLU A 280 -14.16 10.87 -22.17
CA GLU A 280 -13.40 10.19 -21.09
C GLU A 280 -11.85 10.13 -21.28
N ASN A 281 -11.26 11.02 -22.08
CA ASN A 281 -9.83 11.06 -22.40
C ASN A 281 -9.09 12.28 -21.79
N SER A 282 -9.78 13.25 -21.20
CA SER A 282 -9.15 14.39 -20.49
C SER A 282 -8.59 14.01 -19.11
N TRP A 283 -9.15 12.98 -18.45
CA TRP A 283 -8.83 12.63 -17.06
C TRP A 283 -7.95 11.39 -16.87
N LYS A 284 -7.50 10.70 -17.93
CA LYS A 284 -6.76 9.43 -17.79
C LYS A 284 -5.39 9.52 -17.09
N GLU A 285 -4.82 10.71 -16.95
CA GLU A 285 -3.60 10.94 -16.15
C GLU A 285 -3.90 11.18 -14.65
N LEU A 286 -5.14 11.57 -14.29
CA LEU A 286 -5.52 11.91 -12.91
C LEU A 286 -6.57 10.95 -12.29
N ALA A 287 -7.20 10.07 -13.08
CA ALA A 287 -8.16 9.06 -12.61
C ALA A 287 -7.58 8.01 -11.63
N TYR A 288 -6.24 7.96 -11.50
CA TYR A 288 -5.54 7.14 -10.51
C TYR A 288 -5.35 7.85 -9.15
N LEU A 289 -5.66 9.15 -9.08
CA LEU A 289 -5.53 9.94 -7.85
C LEU A 289 -6.82 9.87 -7.06
N SER A 290 -6.69 9.53 -5.78
CA SER A 290 -7.78 9.57 -4.82
C SER A 290 -8.30 10.97 -4.57
N ASP A 291 -9.58 11.05 -4.23
CA ASP A 291 -10.22 12.25 -3.71
C ASP A 291 -9.97 12.40 -2.19
N THR A 292 -9.26 11.46 -1.55
CA THR A 292 -8.82 11.54 -0.15
C THR A 292 -7.32 11.31 -0.02
N ILE A 293 -6.65 12.20 0.72
CA ILE A 293 -5.21 12.21 0.99
C ILE A 293 -5.03 12.20 2.50
N ALA A 294 -4.03 11.47 2.98
CA ALA A 294 -3.65 11.45 4.38
C ALA A 294 -2.23 12.01 4.54
N VAL A 295 -2.03 12.79 5.60
CA VAL A 295 -0.81 13.59 5.82
C VAL A 295 -0.51 13.60 7.31
N GLU A 296 0.76 13.48 7.68
CA GLU A 296 1.18 13.52 9.08
C GLU A 296 1.36 14.95 9.59
N LEU A 297 1.13 15.18 10.89
CA LEU A 297 1.19 16.52 11.48
C LEU A 297 2.61 17.14 11.38
N GLY A 298 2.71 18.21 10.59
CA GLY A 298 3.95 18.90 10.26
C GLY A 298 4.73 18.26 9.10
N GLU A 299 4.12 17.36 8.34
CA GLU A 299 4.60 16.94 7.01
C GLU A 299 4.32 18.03 5.97
N LEU A 300 5.12 18.03 4.91
CA LEU A 300 4.94 18.86 3.73
C LEU A 300 4.84 17.97 2.49
N ILE A 301 3.71 18.05 1.78
CA ILE A 301 3.48 17.32 0.52
C ILE A 301 3.46 18.33 -0.62
N THR A 302 4.30 18.14 -1.63
CA THR A 302 4.26 18.98 -2.83
C THR A 302 3.03 18.65 -3.69
N ILE A 303 2.47 19.65 -4.36
CA ILE A 303 1.38 19.44 -5.33
C ILE A 303 1.86 18.56 -6.50
N HIS A 304 3.18 18.54 -6.78
CA HIS A 304 3.77 17.63 -7.76
C HIS A 304 3.68 16.16 -7.34
N GLU A 305 4.00 15.83 -6.08
CA GLU A 305 3.83 14.48 -5.52
C GLU A 305 2.36 14.06 -5.49
N LEU A 306 1.47 15.01 -5.16
CA LEU A 306 0.02 14.81 -5.13
C LEU A 306 -0.57 14.50 -6.51
N LEU A 307 -0.10 15.18 -7.57
CA LEU A 307 -0.63 15.06 -8.93
C LEU A 307 0.18 14.15 -9.87
N HIS A 308 1.33 13.63 -9.43
CA HIS A 308 2.29 12.84 -10.22
C HIS A 308 2.65 13.41 -11.61
N SER A 309 2.53 14.72 -11.81
CA SER A 309 2.64 15.38 -13.13
C SER A 309 3.34 16.74 -13.04
N TYR A 310 4.01 17.15 -14.12
CA TYR A 310 4.74 18.43 -14.20
C TYR A 310 3.79 19.63 -14.33
N VAL A 311 3.19 20.06 -13.21
CA VAL A 311 2.17 21.11 -13.26
C VAL A 311 2.74 22.51 -13.02
N LEU A 312 3.12 23.17 -14.12
CA LEU A 312 3.64 24.54 -14.12
C LEU A 312 2.57 25.62 -13.85
N ARG A 313 1.28 25.25 -13.75
CA ARG A 313 0.13 26.16 -13.59
C ARG A 313 -1.00 25.52 -12.76
N CYS A 314 -0.76 25.32 -11.48
CA CYS A 314 -1.81 25.02 -10.50
C CYS A 314 -2.26 26.29 -9.77
N ARG A 315 -3.56 26.46 -9.60
CA ARG A 315 -4.17 27.26 -8.53
C ARG A 315 -4.67 26.27 -7.47
N VAL A 316 -4.37 26.52 -6.21
CA VAL A 316 -4.82 25.67 -5.10
C VAL A 316 -5.57 26.54 -4.10
N ILE A 317 -6.75 26.09 -3.68
CA ILE A 317 -7.64 26.82 -2.78
C ILE A 317 -8.04 25.88 -1.63
N PRO A 318 -7.71 26.21 -0.37
CA PRO A 318 -8.23 25.47 0.77
C PRO A 318 -9.65 25.97 1.04
N GLU A 319 -10.65 25.12 0.81
CA GLU A 319 -12.07 25.51 0.96
C GLU A 319 -12.56 25.42 2.39
N THR A 320 -12.07 24.43 3.15
CA THR A 320 -12.49 24.23 4.54
C THR A 320 -11.30 24.10 5.48
N ASN A 321 -11.41 24.82 6.59
CA ASN A 321 -10.50 24.81 7.72
C ASN A 321 -9.01 25.06 7.39
N PRO A 322 -8.63 26.31 7.02
CA PRO A 322 -7.23 26.70 6.77
C PRO A 322 -6.33 26.66 8.02
N THR A 323 -6.83 26.21 9.17
CA THR A 323 -6.03 25.92 10.36
C THR A 323 -5.44 24.50 10.33
N VAL A 324 -6.07 23.57 9.60
CA VAL A 324 -5.63 22.16 9.45
C VAL A 324 -4.51 22.03 8.42
N ILE A 325 -4.61 22.76 7.31
CA ILE A 325 -3.56 22.80 6.27
C ILE A 325 -3.18 24.24 5.87
N GLY A 326 -1.89 24.46 5.66
CA GLY A 326 -1.34 25.65 5.01
C GLY A 326 -0.92 25.35 3.58
N ILE A 327 -0.81 26.40 2.76
CA ILE A 327 -0.21 26.31 1.42
C ILE A 327 1.00 27.24 1.38
N LYS A 328 2.15 26.73 0.98
CA LYS A 328 3.38 27.52 0.80
C LYS A 328 4.18 27.03 -0.41
N HIS A 329 5.30 27.69 -0.67
CA HIS A 329 6.29 27.18 -1.61
C HIS A 329 7.39 26.43 -0.83
N ASP A 330 7.88 25.33 -1.40
CA ASP A 330 9.01 24.57 -0.87
C ASP A 330 10.36 25.27 -1.16
N ALA A 331 11.47 24.60 -0.83
CA ALA A 331 12.82 25.13 -1.03
C ALA A 331 13.23 25.26 -2.52
N ASP A 332 12.55 24.55 -3.42
CA ASP A 332 12.76 24.59 -4.87
C ASP A 332 11.75 25.52 -5.59
N GLY A 333 10.85 26.16 -4.84
CA GLY A 333 9.83 27.07 -5.34
C GLY A 333 8.58 26.39 -5.90
N GLN A 334 8.35 25.11 -5.57
CA GLN A 334 7.13 24.38 -5.94
C GLN A 334 6.04 24.59 -4.90
N LEU A 335 4.78 24.57 -5.34
CA LEU A 335 3.63 24.72 -4.45
C LEU A 335 3.44 23.44 -3.60
N ALA A 336 3.24 23.60 -2.30
CA ALA A 336 3.15 22.50 -1.34
C ALA A 336 2.14 22.76 -0.22
N ILE A 337 1.58 21.68 0.30
CA ILE A 337 0.64 21.63 1.42
C ILE A 337 1.43 21.34 2.69
N GLU A 338 1.20 22.11 3.74
CA GLU A 338 1.76 21.89 5.07
C GLU A 338 0.65 21.45 6.02
N ALA A 339 0.83 20.32 6.69
CA ALA A 339 -0.11 19.83 7.71
C ALA A 339 0.11 20.59 9.03
N LEU A 340 -0.78 21.54 9.35
CA LEU A 340 -0.63 22.46 10.48
C LEU A 340 -1.27 21.97 11.78
N HIS A 341 -2.50 21.46 11.71
CA HIS A 341 -3.27 20.96 12.86
C HIS A 341 -4.02 19.68 12.51
N GLU A 342 -4.31 18.84 13.51
CA GLU A 342 -5.08 17.61 13.30
C GLU A 342 -6.52 17.92 12.89
N GLY A 343 -7.06 17.14 11.95
CA GLY A 343 -8.42 17.32 11.46
C GLY A 343 -8.59 16.90 10.00
N THR A 344 -9.68 17.36 9.39
CA THR A 344 -9.92 17.23 7.95
C THR A 344 -10.02 18.61 7.33
N ALA A 345 -9.42 18.79 6.16
CA ALA A 345 -9.55 19.96 5.30
C ALA A 345 -10.01 19.53 3.90
N LYS A 346 -10.58 20.47 3.14
CA LYS A 346 -10.82 20.34 1.70
C LYS A 346 -9.87 21.22 0.92
N LEU A 347 -9.33 20.68 -0.15
CA LEU A 347 -8.42 21.36 -1.06
C LEU A 347 -8.93 21.22 -2.49
N LEU A 348 -9.31 22.34 -3.11
CA LEU A 348 -9.46 22.37 -4.56
C LEU A 348 -8.09 22.57 -5.20
N VAL A 349 -7.76 21.69 -6.13
CA VAL A 349 -6.59 21.82 -7.00
C VAL A 349 -7.10 22.04 -8.42
N THR A 350 -6.76 23.19 -8.97
CA THR A 350 -7.21 23.64 -10.29
C THR A 350 -6.02 23.77 -11.22
N GLN A 351 -6.05 23.04 -12.33
CA GLN A 351 -4.99 23.04 -13.35
C GLN A 351 -5.44 23.87 -14.55
N LYS A 352 -4.56 24.75 -15.05
CA LYS A 352 -4.81 25.59 -16.24
C LYS A 352 -3.87 25.22 -17.38
N TRP A 353 -4.41 24.98 -18.58
CA TRP A 353 -3.63 24.77 -19.80
C TRP A 353 -4.18 25.62 -20.94
N GLY A 354 -3.34 26.44 -21.56
CA GLY A 354 -3.76 27.28 -22.70
C GLY A 354 -4.93 28.19 -22.33
N GLU A 355 -6.12 27.79 -22.78
CA GLU A 355 -7.41 28.49 -22.62
C GLU A 355 -8.43 27.70 -21.76
N GLY A 356 -8.07 26.52 -21.23
CA GLY A 356 -8.93 25.67 -20.38
C GLY A 356 -8.50 25.61 -18.90
N GLU A 357 -9.47 25.39 -18.01
CA GLU A 357 -9.30 25.25 -16.56
C GLU A 357 -10.09 24.04 -16.04
N LEU A 358 -9.51 23.28 -15.11
CA LEU A 358 -10.06 22.00 -14.61
C LEU A 358 -9.77 21.86 -13.13
N THR A 359 -10.80 21.59 -12.33
CA THR A 359 -10.75 21.60 -10.86
C THR A 359 -11.10 20.22 -10.29
N LYS A 360 -10.31 19.75 -9.31
CA LYS A 360 -10.58 18.54 -8.53
C LYS A 360 -10.56 18.85 -7.02
N GLU A 361 -11.53 18.30 -6.28
CA GLU A 361 -11.55 18.33 -4.82
C GLU A 361 -10.71 17.19 -4.24
N PHE A 362 -9.94 17.50 -3.19
CA PHE A 362 -9.23 16.56 -2.35
C PHE A 362 -9.57 16.78 -0.88
N LYS A 363 -10.04 15.73 -0.20
CA LYS A 363 -10.20 15.66 1.25
C LYS A 363 -8.85 15.31 1.88
N ILE A 364 -8.27 16.23 2.65
CA ILE A 364 -6.99 16.03 3.34
C ILE A 364 -7.26 15.69 4.80
N ILE A 365 -6.74 14.55 5.26
CA ILE A 365 -6.83 14.06 6.64
C ILE A 365 -5.46 14.25 7.29
N VAL A 366 -5.37 15.18 8.24
CA VAL A 366 -4.15 15.44 9.03
C VAL A 366 -4.29 14.78 10.40
N GLN A 367 -3.28 14.00 10.80
CA GLN A 367 -3.24 13.32 12.09
C GLN A 367 -1.85 13.39 12.73
N LYS A 368 -1.79 13.21 14.05
CA LYS A 368 -0.54 13.19 14.81
C LYS A 368 -0.14 11.77 15.17
N ALA A 369 1.03 11.37 14.70
CA ALA A 369 1.69 10.14 15.12
C ALA A 369 1.85 10.03 16.67
N PRO A 370 1.81 8.80 17.23
CA PRO A 370 2.05 8.59 18.65
C PRO A 370 3.53 8.81 19.02
N LEU A 371 3.76 9.64 20.06
CA LEU A 371 5.10 9.91 20.59
C LEU A 371 5.73 8.72 21.33
N SER A 372 4.97 7.69 21.68
CA SER A 372 5.46 6.48 22.32
C SER A 372 4.59 5.29 21.98
N GLY A 373 5.16 4.09 22.02
CA GLY A 373 4.44 2.85 21.74
C GLY A 373 5.30 1.61 21.89
N ARG A 374 4.66 0.44 21.82
CA ARG A 374 5.30 -0.86 22.01
C ARG A 374 5.88 -1.38 20.69
N LEU A 375 7.16 -1.77 20.69
CA LEU A 375 7.88 -2.33 19.54
C LEU A 375 7.99 -3.85 19.56
N GLY A 376 7.75 -4.50 20.70
CA GLY A 376 7.89 -5.93 20.85
C GLY A 376 7.50 -6.41 22.23
N LYS A 377 7.61 -7.72 22.48
CA LYS A 377 7.18 -8.36 23.74
C LYS A 377 7.75 -7.73 25.03
N GLN A 378 8.91 -7.07 24.93
CA GLN A 378 9.59 -6.40 26.05
C GLN A 378 10.34 -5.13 25.60
N ILE A 379 9.93 -4.48 24.50
CA ILE A 379 10.56 -3.25 24.00
C ILE A 379 9.50 -2.18 23.69
N GLU A 380 9.78 -0.93 24.05
CA GLU A 380 9.01 0.26 23.71
C GLU A 380 9.91 1.35 23.09
N TYR A 381 9.28 2.33 22.46
CA TYR A 381 9.91 3.59 22.09
C TYR A 381 9.20 4.78 22.75
N SER A 382 9.94 5.86 22.93
CA SER A 382 9.42 7.15 23.35
C SER A 382 10.19 8.29 22.67
N LEU A 383 9.47 9.36 22.33
CA LEU A 383 9.98 10.59 21.75
C LEU A 383 9.76 11.72 22.75
N SER A 384 10.81 12.50 22.98
CA SER A 384 10.81 13.64 23.91
C SER A 384 11.55 14.83 23.30
N GLY A 385 11.33 16.04 23.81
CA GLY A 385 11.86 17.28 23.23
C GLY A 385 10.85 18.01 22.35
N THR A 386 11.30 19.07 21.66
CA THR A 386 10.43 20.01 20.91
C THR A 386 11.11 20.51 19.65
N GLY A 387 10.33 20.85 18.61
CA GLY A 387 10.89 21.33 17.35
C GLY A 387 11.78 20.28 16.69
N ASN A 388 12.98 20.68 16.25
CA ASN A 388 13.96 19.80 15.61
C ASN A 388 15.06 19.31 16.59
N ASP A 389 14.73 19.27 17.89
CA ASP A 389 15.58 18.77 18.98
C ASP A 389 14.86 17.62 19.72
N MET A 390 14.31 16.67 18.97
CA MET A 390 13.67 15.49 19.56
C MET A 390 14.69 14.38 19.83
N THR A 391 14.57 13.75 21.00
CA THR A 391 15.29 12.53 21.38
C THR A 391 14.35 11.34 21.28
N LEU A 392 14.68 10.41 20.38
CA LEU A 392 14.09 9.07 20.32
C LEU A 392 14.83 8.16 21.31
N THR A 393 14.10 7.53 22.22
CA THR A 393 14.63 6.52 23.16
C THR A 393 13.91 5.19 22.96
N LEU A 394 14.65 4.12 22.70
CA LEU A 394 14.15 2.74 22.71
C LEU A 394 14.57 2.10 24.04
N ARG A 395 13.60 1.57 24.78
CA ARG A 395 13.79 0.95 26.11
C ARG A 395 13.36 -0.50 26.11
N GLY A 396 14.02 -1.32 26.92
CA GLY A 396 13.58 -2.71 27.18
C GLY A 396 14.62 -3.78 26.86
N ARG A 397 14.16 -4.98 26.54
CA ARG A 397 15.01 -6.17 26.38
C ARG A 397 14.65 -7.02 25.16
N GLY A 398 15.67 -7.58 24.51
CA GLY A 398 15.55 -8.63 23.51
C GLY A 398 15.42 -8.07 22.09
N GLU A 399 14.42 -8.54 21.35
CA GLU A 399 14.21 -8.14 19.95
C GLU A 399 12.85 -7.46 19.77
N THR A 400 12.76 -6.51 18.82
CA THR A 400 11.46 -5.96 18.40
C THR A 400 10.70 -7.01 17.58
N ASP A 401 9.37 -6.85 17.48
CA ASP A 401 8.59 -7.53 16.46
C ASP A 401 9.02 -7.06 15.05
N ALA A 402 8.65 -7.82 14.03
CA ALA A 402 8.92 -7.48 12.64
C ALA A 402 7.94 -6.39 12.15
N ILE A 403 8.45 -5.19 11.90
CA ILE A 403 7.68 -4.05 11.36
C ILE A 403 8.39 -3.45 10.16
N LYS A 404 7.67 -3.10 9.10
CA LYS A 404 8.28 -2.69 7.81
C LYS A 404 8.80 -1.24 7.86
N VAL A 405 8.03 -0.37 8.51
CA VAL A 405 8.29 1.06 8.68
C VAL A 405 8.42 1.37 10.17
N ALA A 406 9.37 2.24 10.53
CA ALA A 406 9.58 2.65 11.90
C ALA A 406 8.41 3.53 12.42
N PRO A 407 7.90 3.34 13.65
CA PRO A 407 6.77 4.14 14.17
C PRO A 407 7.10 5.64 14.36
N TRP A 408 8.38 5.99 14.38
CA TRP A 408 8.90 7.35 14.46
C TRP A 408 9.27 7.95 13.10
N GLU A 409 8.97 7.29 11.97
CA GLU A 409 9.19 7.85 10.63
C GLU A 409 8.58 9.25 10.47
N PRO A 410 7.34 9.55 10.94
CA PRO A 410 6.77 10.91 10.90
C PRO A 410 7.56 11.97 11.66
N TYR A 411 8.48 11.57 12.54
CA TYR A 411 9.34 12.44 13.34
C TYR A 411 10.79 12.45 12.86
N ARG A 412 11.16 11.76 11.78
CA ARG A 412 12.55 11.63 11.29
C ARG A 412 13.27 12.96 11.05
N ASN A 413 12.53 13.99 10.60
CA ASN A 413 13.05 15.34 10.35
C ASN A 413 13.07 16.23 11.61
N LYS A 414 12.66 15.70 12.76
CA LYS A 414 12.62 16.37 14.07
C LYS A 414 13.57 15.72 15.09
N ILE A 415 13.97 14.47 14.85
CA ILE A 415 14.87 13.69 15.72
C ILE A 415 16.33 14.13 15.51
N ARG A 416 16.94 14.62 16.60
CA ARG A 416 18.35 15.01 16.70
C ARG A 416 19.21 13.97 17.43
N LYS A 417 18.58 13.14 18.26
CA LYS A 417 19.25 12.11 19.06
C LYS A 417 18.49 10.79 19.06
N VAL A 418 19.22 9.69 18.89
CA VAL A 418 18.71 8.32 19.07
C VAL A 418 19.45 7.66 20.23
N MET A 419 18.71 7.14 21.20
CA MET A 419 19.21 6.37 22.33
C MET A 419 18.58 4.97 22.31
N ILE A 420 19.37 3.95 22.04
CA ILE A 420 18.94 2.56 22.17
C ILE A 420 19.55 2.05 23.49
N GLU A 421 18.70 1.73 24.47
CA GLU A 421 19.19 1.34 25.79
C GLU A 421 19.72 -0.10 25.86
N GLU A 422 20.55 -0.36 26.88
CA GLU A 422 21.07 -1.69 27.18
C GLU A 422 19.94 -2.71 27.36
N GLY A 423 20.20 -3.95 26.95
CA GLY A 423 19.21 -5.03 26.93
C GLY A 423 18.58 -5.25 25.57
N ILE A 424 18.57 -4.26 24.68
CA ILE A 424 18.12 -4.42 23.29
C ILE A 424 19.21 -5.16 22.49
N GLU A 425 18.83 -6.31 21.93
CA GLU A 425 19.70 -7.21 21.19
C GLU A 425 19.54 -7.06 19.68
N LYS A 426 18.32 -6.75 19.20
CA LYS A 426 18.04 -6.64 17.75
C LYS A 426 16.85 -5.73 17.46
N LEU A 427 16.95 -4.97 16.37
CA LEU A 427 15.84 -4.21 15.80
C LEU A 427 15.38 -4.92 14.52
N ASN A 428 14.20 -5.57 14.56
CA ASN A 428 13.52 -6.15 13.40
C ASN A 428 12.64 -5.11 12.68
N VAL A 429 13.09 -3.85 12.66
CA VAL A 429 12.53 -2.81 11.81
C VAL A 429 13.08 -3.00 10.39
N GLY A 430 12.24 -2.82 9.37
CA GLY A 430 12.54 -3.08 7.97
C GLY A 430 13.57 -2.14 7.34
N VAL A 431 13.18 -1.43 6.29
CA VAL A 431 14.13 -0.59 5.54
C VAL A 431 14.29 0.76 6.25
N SER A 432 15.54 1.19 6.43
CA SER A 432 15.89 2.55 6.89
C SER A 432 15.35 2.95 8.28
N ALA A 433 15.49 2.08 9.29
CA ALA A 433 15.00 2.33 10.66
C ALA A 433 15.31 3.73 11.25
N PHE A 434 16.49 4.28 10.94
CA PHE A 434 16.91 5.65 11.25
C PHE A 434 17.49 6.36 10.01
N GLY A 435 17.10 5.94 8.80
CA GLY A 435 17.57 6.51 7.55
C GLY A 435 16.83 7.81 7.19
N HIS A 436 17.46 8.64 6.37
CA HIS A 436 17.01 9.97 5.96
C HIS A 436 16.61 10.88 7.13
N MET A 437 17.32 10.77 8.27
CA MET A 437 17.18 11.66 9.42
C MET A 437 18.17 12.82 9.31
N ASP A 438 17.79 13.87 8.59
CA ASP A 438 18.71 14.97 8.26
C ASP A 438 19.13 15.82 9.46
N TYR A 439 18.42 15.77 10.59
CA TYR A 439 18.79 16.45 11.83
C TYR A 439 19.48 15.56 12.87
N LEU A 440 19.61 14.25 12.62
CA LEU A 440 20.22 13.30 13.55
C LEU A 440 21.71 13.60 13.70
N GLU A 441 22.14 13.97 14.90
CA GLU A 441 23.53 14.26 15.23
C GLU A 441 24.16 13.17 16.08
N THR A 442 23.41 12.58 17.03
CA THR A 442 23.97 11.65 18.03
C THR A 442 23.18 10.35 18.12
N VAL A 443 23.91 9.23 18.15
CA VAL A 443 23.35 7.87 18.26
C VAL A 443 24.09 7.13 19.37
N SER A 444 23.34 6.49 20.27
CA SER A 444 23.87 5.55 21.26
C SER A 444 23.38 4.14 20.93
N LEU A 445 24.33 3.22 20.72
CA LEU A 445 24.10 1.80 20.47
C LEU A 445 24.53 0.99 21.72
N PRO A 446 23.72 0.05 22.22
CA PRO A 446 24.00 -0.65 23.46
C PRO A 446 24.99 -1.81 23.28
N SER A 447 25.71 -2.15 24.34
CA SER A 447 26.64 -3.28 24.40
C SER A 447 25.99 -4.65 24.13
N THR A 448 24.65 -4.74 24.20
CA THR A 448 23.87 -5.93 23.88
C THR A 448 23.53 -6.08 22.38
N LEU A 449 23.69 -5.04 21.56
CA LEU A 449 23.23 -5.05 20.15
C LEU A 449 24.00 -6.07 19.31
N LYS A 450 23.29 -7.02 18.69
CA LYS A 450 23.85 -8.09 17.85
C LYS A 450 23.88 -7.74 16.37
N GLU A 451 23.07 -6.79 15.93
CA GLU A 451 22.89 -6.46 14.51
C GLU A 451 22.59 -4.99 14.28
N ILE A 452 23.15 -4.42 13.21
CA ILE A 452 22.75 -3.13 12.64
C ILE A 452 21.95 -3.41 11.35
N PRO A 453 20.68 -2.97 11.23
CA PRO A 453 19.84 -3.23 10.06
C PRO A 453 20.39 -2.71 8.72
N TYR A 454 19.82 -3.21 7.63
CA TYR A 454 20.00 -2.63 6.28
C TYR A 454 19.55 -1.17 6.26
N HIS A 455 20.35 -0.30 5.64
CA HIS A 455 20.09 1.15 5.57
C HIS A 455 19.91 1.85 6.94
N ALA A 456 20.37 1.27 8.06
CA ALA A 456 20.04 1.74 9.41
C ALA A 456 20.13 3.26 9.62
N PHE A 457 21.18 3.93 9.14
CA PHE A 457 21.38 5.38 9.20
C PHE A 457 21.61 6.01 7.81
N TYR A 458 21.07 5.38 6.77
CA TYR A 458 21.25 5.75 5.37
C TYR A 458 20.95 7.22 5.09
N ASP A 459 21.83 7.90 4.35
CA ASP A 459 21.77 9.34 4.00
C ASP A 459 21.43 10.29 5.16
N SER A 460 21.76 9.94 6.40
CA SER A 460 21.60 10.81 7.57
C SER A 460 22.74 11.83 7.61
N LYS A 461 22.55 12.96 6.92
CA LYS A 461 23.63 13.89 6.54
C LYS A 461 24.43 14.41 7.74
N ASN A 462 23.73 14.79 8.81
CA ASN A 462 24.33 15.35 10.03
C ASN A 462 24.79 14.31 11.07
N LEU A 463 24.66 13.01 10.79
CA LEU A 463 25.07 11.94 11.72
C LEU A 463 26.54 12.11 12.09
N GLY A 464 26.80 12.33 13.38
CA GLY A 464 28.12 12.47 13.97
C GLY A 464 28.82 11.12 14.15
N ASP A 465 29.76 11.08 15.09
CA ASP A 465 30.55 9.88 15.35
C ASP A 465 29.68 8.78 16.00
N VAL A 466 29.89 7.53 15.57
CA VAL A 466 29.12 6.37 16.05
C VAL A 466 30.08 5.25 16.44
N THR A 467 29.90 4.71 17.63
CA THR A 467 30.63 3.52 18.10
C THR A 467 29.77 2.27 17.89
N ILE A 468 30.22 1.36 17.03
CA ILE A 468 29.61 0.03 16.85
C ILE A 468 30.17 -0.91 17.92
N PRO A 469 29.31 -1.51 18.78
CA PRO A 469 29.76 -2.33 19.90
C PRO A 469 30.29 -3.70 19.45
N ALA A 470 31.20 -4.26 20.25
CA ALA A 470 31.87 -5.55 19.97
C ALA A 470 30.93 -6.77 19.94
N SER A 471 29.68 -6.61 20.37
CA SER A 471 28.58 -7.58 20.32
C SER A 471 28.01 -7.77 18.92
N VAL A 472 28.16 -6.81 18.01
CA VAL A 472 27.57 -6.87 16.66
C VAL A 472 28.19 -8.02 15.86
N ARG A 473 27.35 -8.78 15.14
CA ARG A 473 27.71 -9.92 14.28
C ARG A 473 27.26 -9.73 12.84
N ARG A 474 26.39 -8.75 12.57
CA ARG A 474 25.93 -8.37 11.23
C ARG A 474 25.76 -6.86 11.15
N ILE A 475 26.30 -6.25 10.09
CA ILE A 475 26.04 -4.87 9.69
C ILE A 475 25.35 -4.95 8.33
N GLY A 476 24.20 -4.32 8.17
CA GLY A 476 23.47 -4.30 6.91
C GLY A 476 24.19 -3.52 5.82
N GLU A 477 23.92 -3.88 4.56
CA GLU A 477 24.37 -3.11 3.39
C GLU A 477 23.86 -1.66 3.48
N GLU A 478 24.70 -0.73 3.02
CA GLU A 478 24.47 0.73 3.03
C GLU A 478 24.09 1.35 4.40
N ALA A 479 24.31 0.64 5.52
CA ALA A 479 23.86 1.06 6.87
C ALA A 479 24.37 2.44 7.35
N PHE A 480 25.52 2.90 6.87
CA PHE A 480 26.08 4.23 7.13
C PHE A 480 26.45 4.96 5.83
N TYR A 481 25.84 4.59 4.70
CA TYR A 481 26.13 5.22 3.42
C TYR A 481 25.48 6.61 3.33
N LYS A 482 26.20 7.56 2.71
CA LYS A 482 25.74 8.95 2.51
C LYS A 482 25.98 9.34 1.05
N PHE A 483 25.01 9.99 0.42
CA PHE A 483 25.20 10.62 -0.90
C PHE A 483 25.80 12.02 -0.80
N LYS A 484 25.63 12.67 0.36
CA LYS A 484 26.13 14.01 0.65
C LYS A 484 26.46 14.13 2.13
N GLY A 485 27.64 14.65 2.46
CA GLY A 485 28.00 15.04 3.83
C GLY A 485 27.60 16.47 4.16
N ASN A 486 27.64 16.81 5.44
CA ASN A 486 27.83 18.20 5.87
C ASN A 486 29.34 18.57 5.79
N GLU A 487 29.74 19.73 6.30
CA GLU A 487 31.15 20.18 6.28
C GLU A 487 32.11 19.32 7.13
N LYS A 488 31.60 18.40 7.95
CA LYS A 488 32.38 17.58 8.88
C LYS A 488 32.20 16.08 8.61
N LYS A 489 33.28 15.46 8.15
CA LYS A 489 33.37 14.00 7.99
C LYS A 489 33.21 13.30 9.34
N ASN A 490 32.21 12.44 9.48
CA ASN A 490 31.98 11.68 10.73
C ASN A 490 32.83 10.40 10.78
N THR A 491 33.10 9.91 11.99
CA THR A 491 33.90 8.71 12.25
C THR A 491 33.05 7.58 12.83
N ILE A 492 33.04 6.44 12.15
CA ILE A 492 32.49 5.19 12.68
C ILE A 492 33.62 4.42 13.34
N ILE A 493 33.51 4.18 14.65
CA ILE A 493 34.46 3.38 15.43
C ILE A 493 33.87 1.97 15.54
N ASN A 494 34.41 1.03 14.78
CA ASN A 494 33.91 -0.32 14.70
C ASN A 494 34.73 -1.27 15.59
N HIS A 495 34.16 -1.62 16.76
CA HIS A 495 34.71 -2.64 17.65
C HIS A 495 34.18 -4.05 17.35
N SER A 496 33.27 -4.21 16.39
CA SER A 496 32.75 -5.52 16.01
C SER A 496 33.75 -6.32 15.16
N PRO A 497 33.65 -7.66 15.13
CA PRO A 497 34.41 -8.49 14.20
C PRO A 497 33.98 -8.34 12.73
N VAL A 498 32.89 -7.61 12.42
CA VAL A 498 32.36 -7.45 11.07
C VAL A 498 33.16 -6.38 10.32
N PHE A 499 33.77 -6.72 9.18
CA PHE A 499 34.49 -5.75 8.37
C PHE A 499 33.55 -4.84 7.57
N MET A 500 33.65 -3.53 7.81
CA MET A 500 32.97 -2.52 7.00
C MET A 500 33.78 -2.28 5.72
N SER A 501 33.30 -2.80 4.59
CA SER A 501 33.92 -2.58 3.26
C SER A 501 33.25 -1.42 2.50
N GLN A 502 34.07 -0.68 1.74
CA GLN A 502 33.66 0.34 0.77
C GLN A 502 33.19 -0.28 -0.56
N LYS A 503 33.58 -1.54 -0.84
CA LYS A 503 33.35 -2.21 -2.13
C LYS A 503 32.26 -3.27 -2.07
N LYS A 504 32.14 -3.95 -0.93
CA LYS A 504 31.19 -5.04 -0.67
C LYS A 504 30.20 -4.59 0.42
N GLY A 505 28.89 -4.66 0.13
CA GLY A 505 27.83 -4.17 1.02
C GLY A 505 27.81 -2.65 1.24
N TRP A 506 28.67 -1.90 0.53
CA TRP A 506 28.70 -0.42 0.45
C TRP A 506 28.40 0.28 1.78
N HIS A 507 28.97 -0.22 2.88
CA HIS A 507 28.48 0.09 4.24
C HIS A 507 28.58 1.57 4.60
N TYR A 508 29.51 2.29 3.97
CA TYR A 508 29.76 3.71 4.15
C TYR A 508 30.35 4.32 2.87
N ASN A 509 30.21 5.63 2.70
CA ASN A 509 30.88 6.37 1.64
C ASN A 509 32.18 7.01 2.19
N PRO A 510 33.37 6.66 1.66
CA PRO A 510 34.64 7.20 2.15
C PRO A 510 34.82 8.71 1.92
N ASP A 511 34.02 9.35 1.07
CA ASP A 511 34.06 10.82 0.88
C ASP A 511 33.49 11.56 2.10
N TYR A 512 32.48 10.98 2.77
CA TYR A 512 31.71 11.63 3.83
C TYR A 512 31.83 10.97 5.20
N THR A 513 32.41 9.77 5.28
CA THR A 513 32.52 8.98 6.52
C THR A 513 33.88 8.29 6.61
N SER A 514 34.53 8.43 7.76
CA SER A 514 35.75 7.73 8.15
C SER A 514 35.41 6.48 8.94
N VAL A 515 36.21 5.41 8.82
CA VAL A 515 36.02 4.18 9.62
C VAL A 515 37.33 3.82 10.31
N GLN A 516 37.24 3.57 11.62
CA GLN A 516 38.30 2.98 12.43
C GLN A 516 37.87 1.56 12.79
N GLN A 517 38.62 0.54 12.35
CA GLN A 517 38.26 -0.87 12.59
C GLN A 517 39.49 -1.76 12.72
N THR A 518 39.39 -2.81 13.53
CA THR A 518 40.41 -3.86 13.67
C THR A 518 40.04 -5.15 12.94
N ALA A 519 38.79 -5.28 12.47
CA ALA A 519 38.35 -6.35 11.60
C ALA A 519 39.15 -6.37 10.29
N LYS A 520 39.31 -7.55 9.69
CA LYS A 520 40.00 -7.74 8.40
C LYS A 520 38.98 -8.08 7.31
N GLU A 521 39.26 -7.69 6.07
CA GLU A 521 38.40 -8.02 4.93
C GLU A 521 38.46 -9.52 4.65
N ASP A 522 37.31 -10.21 4.70
CA ASP A 522 37.22 -11.62 4.32
C ASP A 522 37.42 -11.77 2.80
N GLU A 523 38.57 -12.34 2.40
CA GLU A 523 38.89 -12.63 0.99
C GLU A 523 37.88 -13.58 0.33
N ASN A 524 37.18 -14.38 1.14
CA ASN A 524 36.03 -15.16 0.71
C ASN A 524 34.81 -14.25 0.56
N GLY A 525 34.73 -13.59 -0.61
CA GLY A 525 33.56 -12.85 -1.04
C GLY A 525 32.28 -13.69 -0.88
N GLU A 526 31.19 -13.05 -0.43
CA GLU A 526 29.88 -13.69 -0.49
C GLU A 526 29.64 -14.12 -1.93
N LYS A 527 29.20 -15.37 -2.10
CA LYS A 527 28.83 -15.86 -3.43
C LYS A 527 27.79 -14.90 -4.01
N LYS A 528 28.17 -14.14 -5.05
CA LYS A 528 27.20 -13.54 -5.96
C LYS A 528 26.21 -14.65 -6.28
N GLY A 529 24.92 -14.44 -5.97
CA GLY A 529 23.92 -15.48 -6.12
C GLY A 529 23.90 -15.97 -7.56
N ASN A 530 24.44 -17.16 -7.79
CA ASN A 530 24.57 -17.74 -9.13
C ASN A 530 23.17 -18.05 -9.65
N ILE A 531 22.71 -17.23 -10.59
CA ILE A 531 21.45 -17.48 -11.29
C ILE A 531 21.67 -18.72 -12.17
N SER A 532 20.78 -19.70 -12.06
CA SER A 532 20.91 -20.96 -12.79
C SER A 532 19.61 -21.31 -13.48
N PHE A 533 19.69 -21.54 -14.79
CA PHE A 533 18.59 -22.04 -15.60
C PHE A 533 18.48 -23.55 -15.36
N LYS A 534 17.35 -24.02 -14.81
CA LYS A 534 17.18 -25.43 -14.44
C LYS A 534 16.46 -26.23 -15.53
N ASN A 535 15.29 -25.76 -15.94
CA ASN A 535 14.41 -26.51 -16.83
C ASN A 535 13.46 -25.56 -17.58
N VAL A 536 12.89 -26.07 -18.68
CA VAL A 536 11.76 -25.47 -19.40
C VAL A 536 10.75 -26.56 -19.66
N ASN A 537 9.53 -26.46 -19.15
CA ASN A 537 8.43 -27.37 -19.49
C ASN A 537 7.53 -26.72 -20.54
N PHE A 538 6.88 -27.55 -21.36
CA PHE A 538 5.92 -27.13 -22.39
C PHE A 538 4.61 -27.86 -22.13
N TYR A 539 3.50 -27.12 -22.16
CA TYR A 539 2.18 -27.65 -21.87
C TYR A 539 1.14 -27.11 -22.86
N THR A 540 0.26 -27.97 -23.36
CA THR A 540 -0.90 -27.58 -24.16
C THR A 540 -2.16 -27.47 -23.29
N LEU A 541 -3.06 -26.58 -23.70
CA LEU A 541 -4.38 -26.32 -23.12
C LEU A 541 -5.42 -26.30 -24.26
N PRO A 542 -5.80 -27.48 -24.80
CA PRO A 542 -6.72 -27.57 -25.94
C PRO A 542 -8.08 -26.91 -25.67
N GLU A 543 -8.53 -26.92 -24.42
CA GLU A 543 -9.83 -26.38 -23.96
C GLU A 543 -10.03 -24.89 -24.28
N ILE A 544 -8.93 -24.14 -24.40
CA ILE A 544 -8.92 -22.71 -24.72
C ILE A 544 -8.07 -22.36 -25.95
N ASN A 545 -7.66 -23.39 -26.73
CA ASN A 545 -6.76 -23.28 -27.89
C ASN A 545 -5.43 -22.56 -27.58
N LYS A 546 -4.76 -22.96 -26.49
CA LYS A 546 -3.49 -22.37 -26.03
C LYS A 546 -2.41 -23.38 -25.73
N TYR A 547 -1.19 -22.89 -25.57
CA TYR A 547 -0.07 -23.60 -24.96
C TYR A 547 0.78 -22.62 -24.16
N PHE A 548 1.59 -23.12 -23.23
CA PHE A 548 2.52 -22.28 -22.49
C PHE A 548 3.86 -22.98 -22.22
N PHE A 549 4.88 -22.16 -22.00
CA PHE A 549 6.14 -22.56 -21.41
C PHE A 549 6.17 -22.24 -19.92
N GLU A 550 6.76 -23.12 -19.12
CA GLU A 550 7.12 -22.89 -17.72
C GLU A 550 8.65 -22.97 -17.60
N PHE A 551 9.28 -21.92 -17.10
CA PHE A 551 10.72 -21.81 -16.89
C PHE A 551 11.01 -21.95 -15.40
N GLU A 552 11.91 -22.88 -15.05
CA GLU A 552 12.41 -23.08 -13.69
C GLU A 552 13.81 -22.47 -13.57
N VAL A 553 13.98 -21.52 -12.65
CA VAL A 553 15.25 -20.85 -12.38
C VAL A 553 15.49 -20.66 -10.88
N THR A 554 16.75 -20.58 -10.48
CA THR A 554 17.16 -20.25 -9.09
C THR A 554 17.94 -18.93 -9.10
N GLY A 555 17.85 -18.11 -8.04
CA GLY A 555 18.59 -16.85 -7.91
C GLY A 555 17.75 -15.55 -7.98
N LYS A 556 18.31 -14.49 -8.59
CA LYS A 556 17.69 -13.15 -8.66
C LYS A 556 16.62 -13.05 -9.79
N PRO A 557 15.57 -12.22 -9.62
CA PRO A 557 14.35 -12.27 -10.44
C PRO A 557 14.43 -11.59 -11.83
N TYR A 558 15.44 -10.75 -12.11
CA TYR A 558 15.51 -10.01 -13.36
C TYR A 558 16.13 -10.85 -14.47
N ILE A 559 15.29 -11.60 -15.20
CA ILE A 559 15.70 -12.55 -16.22
C ILE A 559 14.92 -12.29 -17.51
N ASN A 560 15.63 -12.23 -18.65
CA ASN A 560 15.03 -12.22 -19.98
C ASN A 560 15.21 -13.59 -20.65
N PHE A 561 14.13 -14.12 -21.20
CA PHE A 561 14.16 -15.35 -21.99
C PHE A 561 13.99 -15.07 -23.49
N PHE A 562 14.76 -15.79 -24.29
CA PHE A 562 14.66 -15.81 -25.74
C PHE A 562 14.55 -17.26 -26.22
N LEU A 563 13.88 -17.46 -27.35
CA LEU A 563 13.66 -18.77 -27.96
C LEU A 563 14.08 -18.74 -29.43
N TYR A 564 14.95 -19.66 -29.80
CA TYR A 564 15.22 -20.05 -31.19
C TYR A 564 14.70 -21.47 -31.39
N LYS A 565 13.97 -21.73 -32.48
CA LYS A 565 13.40 -23.04 -32.79
C LYS A 565 13.61 -23.40 -34.26
N THR A 566 13.77 -24.68 -34.52
CA THR A 566 13.94 -25.25 -35.85
C THR A 566 13.30 -26.64 -35.91
N GLU A 567 13.00 -27.13 -37.11
CA GLU A 567 12.51 -28.50 -37.34
C GLU A 567 13.64 -29.44 -37.79
N ASP A 568 14.84 -28.91 -38.10
CA ASP A 568 16.02 -29.72 -38.44
C ASP A 568 16.75 -30.18 -37.15
N PRO A 569 16.82 -31.50 -36.87
CA PRO A 569 17.59 -32.03 -35.73
C PRO A 569 19.09 -31.69 -35.75
N ASN A 570 19.64 -31.33 -36.91
CA ASN A 570 21.08 -31.17 -37.12
C ASN A 570 21.53 -29.70 -37.05
N GLU A 571 20.62 -28.74 -36.92
CA GLU A 571 20.97 -27.32 -36.90
C GLU A 571 21.63 -26.92 -35.57
N VAL A 572 22.91 -26.54 -35.63
CA VAL A 572 23.70 -26.14 -34.46
C VAL A 572 23.40 -24.69 -34.10
N VAL A 573 22.61 -24.50 -33.03
CA VAL A 573 22.25 -23.17 -32.51
C VAL A 573 23.23 -22.72 -31.42
N SER A 574 23.72 -21.48 -31.55
CA SER A 574 24.64 -20.82 -30.61
C SER A 574 24.10 -19.48 -30.14
N ILE A 575 24.82 -18.80 -29.23
CA ILE A 575 24.48 -17.44 -28.78
C ILE A 575 24.39 -16.46 -29.96
N GLN A 576 25.19 -16.63 -31.02
CA GLN A 576 25.18 -15.73 -32.18
C GLN A 576 23.85 -15.75 -32.96
N ASN A 577 23.13 -16.88 -32.94
CA ASN A 577 21.81 -17.00 -33.57
C ASN A 577 20.80 -16.02 -32.95
N PHE A 578 20.98 -15.68 -31.66
CA PHE A 578 20.15 -14.74 -30.92
C PHE A 578 20.51 -13.27 -31.12
N THR A 579 21.66 -12.95 -31.73
CA THR A 579 22.12 -11.56 -31.92
C THR A 579 21.97 -11.07 -33.36
N ASP A 580 21.76 -9.76 -33.53
CA ASP A 580 21.89 -9.03 -34.79
C ASP A 580 23.36 -8.71 -35.11
N ASP A 581 23.61 -8.14 -36.29
CA ASP A 581 24.95 -7.76 -36.77
C ASP A 581 25.65 -6.71 -35.89
N SER A 582 24.93 -6.06 -34.97
CA SER A 582 25.47 -5.14 -33.96
C SER A 582 25.75 -5.81 -32.61
N GLY A 583 25.60 -7.13 -32.50
CA GLY A 583 25.81 -7.92 -31.29
C GLY A 583 24.67 -7.80 -30.26
N LYS A 584 23.52 -7.25 -30.65
CA LYS A 584 22.36 -7.06 -29.76
C LYS A 584 21.32 -8.15 -29.93
N PHE A 585 20.58 -8.47 -28.87
CA PHE A 585 19.55 -9.49 -28.94
C PHE A 585 18.43 -9.16 -29.94
N LYS A 586 18.12 -10.11 -30.82
CA LYS A 586 17.02 -10.04 -31.79
C LYS A 586 15.67 -10.01 -31.07
N ARG A 587 14.97 -8.87 -31.16
CA ARG A 587 13.67 -8.68 -30.51
C ARG A 587 12.60 -9.69 -30.94
N SER A 588 12.68 -10.23 -32.16
CA SER A 588 11.78 -11.27 -32.69
C SER A 588 11.91 -12.64 -32.02
N LEU A 589 13.00 -12.87 -31.29
CA LEU A 589 13.25 -14.11 -30.54
C LEU A 589 12.97 -13.95 -29.04
N SER A 590 12.63 -12.75 -28.57
CA SER A 590 12.33 -12.50 -27.16
C SER A 590 10.92 -12.97 -26.82
N LEU A 591 10.78 -13.72 -25.72
CA LEU A 591 9.47 -14.13 -25.21
C LEU A 591 8.75 -12.97 -24.48
N GLY A 592 9.46 -11.86 -24.23
CA GLY A 592 8.95 -10.67 -23.53
C GLY A 592 9.72 -10.38 -22.24
N TYR A 593 9.64 -9.14 -21.78
CA TYR A 593 10.17 -8.73 -20.47
C TYR A 593 9.24 -9.20 -19.36
N LEU A 594 9.81 -9.73 -18.27
CA LEU A 594 9.07 -10.06 -17.06
C LEU A 594 8.88 -8.80 -16.22
N THR A 595 7.63 -8.52 -15.84
CA THR A 595 7.34 -7.78 -14.61
C THR A 595 7.51 -8.72 -13.41
N TYR A 596 7.65 -8.15 -12.21
CA TYR A 596 7.76 -8.94 -10.97
C TYR A 596 6.56 -9.90 -10.81
N ASP A 597 5.38 -9.39 -11.13
CA ASP A 597 4.07 -10.07 -11.03
C ASP A 597 3.88 -11.25 -12.02
N ALA A 598 4.85 -11.50 -12.91
CA ALA A 598 4.80 -12.63 -13.85
C ALA A 598 5.56 -13.87 -13.33
N GLN A 599 5.95 -13.88 -12.05
CA GLN A 599 6.84 -14.89 -11.46
C GLN A 599 6.24 -15.48 -10.17
N CYS A 600 6.02 -16.79 -10.16
CA CYS A 600 5.71 -17.52 -8.94
C CYS A 600 7.02 -17.88 -8.22
N ARG A 601 7.38 -17.10 -7.20
CA ARG A 601 8.55 -17.37 -6.35
C ARG A 601 8.15 -18.24 -5.15
N VAL A 602 8.95 -19.28 -4.90
CA VAL A 602 8.79 -20.18 -3.75
C VAL A 602 10.09 -20.15 -2.93
N PRO A 603 10.23 -19.19 -1.97
CA PRO A 603 11.48 -18.97 -1.24
C PRO A 603 11.99 -20.19 -0.47
N GLU A 604 11.08 -21.05 0.00
CA GLU A 604 11.36 -22.23 0.82
C GLU A 604 12.18 -23.30 0.08
N VAL A 605 12.17 -23.28 -1.25
CA VAL A 605 12.92 -24.22 -2.12
C VAL A 605 13.90 -23.52 -3.09
N ASP A 606 14.11 -22.21 -2.93
CA ASP A 606 14.93 -21.34 -3.82
C ASP A 606 14.56 -21.45 -5.32
N LYS A 607 13.29 -21.68 -5.64
CA LYS A 607 12.78 -21.75 -7.02
C LYS A 607 11.96 -20.52 -7.41
N ILE A 608 12.09 -20.14 -8.67
CA ILE A 608 11.23 -19.18 -9.36
C ILE A 608 10.67 -19.88 -10.59
N PHE A 609 9.34 -19.89 -10.70
CA PHE A 609 8.60 -20.43 -11.84
C PHE A 609 8.00 -19.29 -12.64
N THR A 610 8.38 -19.20 -13.92
CA THR A 610 7.92 -18.16 -14.84
C THR A 610 7.12 -18.80 -15.98
N SER A 611 5.93 -18.30 -16.29
CA SER A 611 5.10 -18.85 -17.36
C SER A 611 4.85 -17.87 -18.51
N TYR A 612 4.90 -18.36 -19.75
CA TYR A 612 4.58 -17.59 -20.96
C TYR A 612 3.51 -18.31 -21.77
N LEU A 613 2.34 -17.70 -21.91
CA LEU A 613 1.14 -18.26 -22.57
C LEU A 613 0.97 -17.73 -24.00
N PHE A 614 0.69 -18.63 -24.93
CA PHE A 614 0.57 -18.37 -26.36
C PHE A 614 -0.79 -18.85 -26.92
N ASP A 615 -1.15 -18.41 -28.12
CA ASP A 615 -2.35 -18.83 -28.86
C ASP A 615 -1.91 -19.71 -30.04
N PHE A 616 -2.57 -20.85 -30.28
CA PHE A 616 -2.27 -21.66 -31.48
C PHE A 616 -2.58 -20.92 -32.79
N GLY A 617 -3.41 -19.87 -32.73
CA GLY A 617 -3.65 -18.96 -33.87
C GLY A 617 -2.58 -17.89 -34.09
N ASP A 618 -1.50 -17.83 -33.30
CA ASP A 618 -0.40 -16.89 -33.54
C ASP A 618 0.43 -17.28 -34.77
N THR A 619 0.76 -16.29 -35.62
CA THR A 619 1.62 -16.46 -36.80
C THR A 619 3.00 -15.84 -36.60
N SER A 620 3.40 -15.54 -35.36
CA SER A 620 4.74 -15.07 -35.03
C SER A 620 5.80 -16.17 -35.25
N THR A 621 7.07 -15.78 -35.28
CA THR A 621 8.21 -16.71 -35.33
C THR A 621 8.32 -17.64 -34.11
N LEU A 622 7.52 -17.39 -33.06
CA LEU A 622 7.50 -18.13 -31.81
C LEU A 622 6.31 -19.09 -31.69
N SER A 623 5.47 -19.20 -32.73
CA SER A 623 4.29 -20.07 -32.72
C SER A 623 4.63 -21.57 -32.86
N PHE A 624 3.85 -22.43 -32.21
CA PHE A 624 4.01 -23.89 -32.26
C PHE A 624 2.77 -24.52 -32.91
N LEU A 625 2.97 -25.36 -33.92
CA LEU A 625 1.88 -26.02 -34.64
C LEU A 625 1.60 -27.42 -34.09
N PRO A 626 0.33 -27.81 -33.85
CA PRO A 626 -0.03 -29.18 -33.49
C PRO A 626 0.49 -30.22 -34.48
N GLY A 627 1.02 -31.33 -33.96
CA GLY A 627 1.63 -32.42 -34.74
C GLY A 627 3.09 -32.22 -35.12
N HIS A 628 3.68 -31.04 -34.93
CA HIS A 628 5.08 -30.76 -35.26
C HIS A 628 6.02 -31.09 -34.09
N THR A 629 7.29 -31.36 -34.41
CA THR A 629 8.40 -31.48 -33.44
C THR A 629 9.45 -30.41 -33.71
N TYR A 630 9.80 -29.66 -32.68
CA TYR A 630 10.77 -28.57 -32.74
C TYR A 630 11.99 -28.84 -31.85
N TYR A 631 13.16 -28.54 -32.38
CA TYR A 631 14.42 -28.49 -31.65
C TYR A 631 14.59 -27.05 -31.17
N CYS A 632 14.36 -26.82 -29.88
CA CYS A 632 14.35 -25.48 -29.29
C CYS A 632 15.62 -25.24 -28.48
N THR A 633 16.21 -24.07 -28.69
CA THR A 633 17.24 -23.51 -27.81
C THR A 633 16.65 -22.30 -27.12
N PHE A 634 16.63 -22.33 -25.80
CA PHE A 634 16.25 -21.22 -24.94
C PHE A 634 17.51 -20.52 -24.46
N LEU A 635 17.53 -19.19 -24.53
CA LEU A 635 18.60 -18.35 -24.00
C LEU A 635 18.06 -17.55 -22.80
N MET A 636 18.78 -17.62 -21.69
CA MET A 636 18.51 -16.85 -20.47
C MET A 636 19.62 -15.80 -20.28
N ASP A 637 19.29 -14.51 -20.28
CA ASP A 637 20.19 -13.44 -19.85
C ASP A 637 19.73 -12.85 -18.50
N PRO A 638 20.59 -12.89 -17.46
CA PRO A 638 20.30 -12.21 -16.20
C PRO A 638 20.60 -10.71 -16.32
N GLY A 639 19.77 -9.87 -15.72
CA GLY A 639 19.95 -8.42 -15.66
C GLY A 639 19.41 -7.63 -16.85
N GLY A 640 18.64 -8.27 -17.75
CA GLY A 640 17.88 -7.57 -18.78
C GLY A 640 18.73 -6.81 -19.81
N ARG A 641 19.93 -7.30 -20.12
CA ARG A 641 20.89 -6.61 -21.00
C ARG A 641 20.41 -6.65 -22.46
N LYS A 642 20.92 -5.71 -23.26
CA LYS A 642 20.62 -5.63 -24.71
C LYS A 642 21.51 -6.52 -25.57
N SER A 643 22.50 -7.18 -24.98
CA SER A 643 23.51 -8.02 -25.64
C SER A 643 23.96 -9.13 -24.67
N PRO A 644 24.46 -10.28 -25.18
CA PRO A 644 24.93 -11.38 -24.35
C PRO A 644 26.01 -10.97 -23.34
N SER A 645 26.02 -11.66 -22.21
CA SER A 645 27.00 -11.55 -21.12
C SER A 645 27.67 -12.89 -20.83
N SER A 646 28.73 -12.91 -20.01
CA SER A 646 29.35 -14.14 -19.51
C SER A 646 28.45 -14.99 -18.60
N GLU A 647 27.30 -14.44 -18.18
CA GLU A 647 26.31 -15.11 -17.31
C GLU A 647 25.13 -15.69 -18.13
N THR A 648 25.15 -15.50 -19.46
CA THR A 648 24.15 -16.02 -20.40
C THR A 648 24.18 -17.55 -20.41
N GLN A 649 23.01 -18.18 -20.25
CA GLN A 649 22.87 -19.64 -20.29
C GLN A 649 22.00 -20.08 -21.46
N LEU A 650 22.39 -21.17 -22.11
CA LEU A 650 21.58 -21.86 -23.11
C LEU A 650 21.01 -23.15 -22.50
N LEU A 651 19.75 -23.45 -22.81
CA LEU A 651 19.10 -24.72 -22.48
C LEU A 651 18.41 -25.23 -23.74
N GLN A 652 18.75 -26.45 -24.16
CA GLN A 652 18.15 -27.10 -25.33
C GLN A 652 17.06 -28.08 -24.90
N LYS A 653 15.92 -28.09 -25.61
CA LYS A 653 14.83 -29.04 -25.39
C LYS A 653 14.12 -29.35 -26.70
N VAL A 654 13.84 -30.63 -26.92
CA VAL A 654 12.97 -31.08 -28.02
C VAL A 654 11.52 -30.99 -27.53
N ILE A 655 10.66 -30.39 -28.35
CA ILE A 655 9.24 -30.16 -28.04
C ILE A 655 8.41 -30.73 -29.18
N THR A 656 7.67 -31.80 -28.89
CA THR A 656 6.63 -32.36 -29.75
C THR A 656 5.27 -31.82 -29.31
N VAL A 657 4.51 -31.27 -30.24
CA VAL A 657 3.22 -30.64 -29.97
C VAL A 657 2.10 -31.67 -30.16
N SER A 658 1.92 -32.55 -29.19
CA SER A 658 0.90 -33.61 -29.18
C SER A 658 -0.07 -33.47 -28.00
N ASP A 659 -1.10 -34.33 -27.95
CA ASP A 659 -2.00 -34.45 -26.79
C ASP A 659 -1.26 -34.93 -25.53
N GLU A 660 -0.09 -35.59 -25.68
CA GLU A 660 0.75 -36.02 -24.55
C GLU A 660 1.40 -34.84 -23.82
N ALA A 661 1.52 -33.69 -24.48
CA ALA A 661 1.95 -32.44 -23.88
C ALA A 661 0.82 -31.69 -23.14
N ARG A 662 -0.41 -32.21 -23.09
CA ARG A 662 -1.52 -31.57 -22.38
C ARG A 662 -1.24 -31.48 -20.88
N LEU A 663 -1.47 -30.31 -20.29
CA LEU A 663 -1.35 -30.15 -18.84
C LEU A 663 -2.32 -31.11 -18.12
N PRO A 664 -1.87 -31.96 -17.18
CA PRO A 664 -2.75 -32.90 -16.50
C PRO A 664 -3.86 -32.19 -15.72
N SER A 665 -5.11 -32.47 -16.08
CA SER A 665 -6.31 -31.93 -15.43
C SER A 665 -6.63 -32.58 -14.08
N VAL A 666 -5.85 -33.58 -13.67
CA VAL A 666 -5.94 -34.29 -12.38
C VAL A 666 -4.55 -34.36 -11.76
N ASP A 667 -4.43 -34.03 -10.48
CA ASP A 667 -3.19 -34.06 -9.68
C ASP A 667 -3.55 -34.47 -8.24
N GLY A 668 -3.28 -35.74 -7.92
CA GLY A 668 -3.70 -36.35 -6.65
C GLY A 668 -5.23 -36.39 -6.50
N ASN A 669 -5.72 -35.92 -5.34
CA ASN A 669 -7.15 -35.87 -5.01
C ASN A 669 -7.87 -34.64 -5.58
N PHE A 670 -7.22 -33.89 -6.47
CA PHE A 670 -7.72 -32.65 -7.05
C PHE A 670 -7.77 -32.75 -8.58
N SER A 671 -8.75 -32.08 -9.15
CA SER A 671 -8.94 -31.92 -10.58
C SER A 671 -9.28 -30.46 -10.89
N TRP A 672 -8.94 -30.00 -12.08
CA TRP A 672 -9.30 -28.66 -12.54
C TRP A 672 -9.97 -28.69 -13.92
N GLN A 673 -10.82 -27.70 -14.15
CA GLN A 673 -11.46 -27.41 -15.42
C GLN A 673 -11.37 -25.91 -15.70
N ILE A 674 -11.33 -25.54 -16.98
CA ILE A 674 -11.24 -24.15 -17.43
C ILE A 674 -12.35 -23.85 -18.44
N THR A 675 -13.02 -22.71 -18.27
CA THR A 675 -14.13 -22.27 -19.14
C THR A 675 -14.10 -20.76 -19.40
N GLY A 676 -14.83 -20.33 -20.43
CA GLY A 676 -15.10 -18.93 -20.74
C GLY A 676 -14.25 -18.33 -21.86
N GLU A 677 -14.82 -17.39 -22.61
CA GLU A 677 -14.16 -16.72 -23.73
C GLU A 677 -13.45 -15.43 -23.31
N LYS A 678 -12.13 -15.53 -23.14
CA LYS A 678 -11.16 -14.41 -23.12
C LYS A 678 -11.51 -13.19 -22.22
N LYS A 679 -11.28 -13.38 -20.91
CA LYS A 679 -10.95 -12.41 -19.82
C LYS A 679 -12.09 -12.07 -18.81
N PRO A 680 -12.00 -12.56 -17.56
CA PRO A 680 -11.11 -13.62 -17.05
C PRO A 680 -11.61 -15.01 -17.47
N TYR A 681 -10.70 -15.97 -17.61
CA TYR A 681 -11.10 -17.39 -17.63
C TYR A 681 -11.66 -17.78 -16.27
N THR A 682 -12.58 -18.73 -16.22
CA THR A 682 -13.04 -19.33 -14.97
C THR A 682 -12.35 -20.68 -14.79
N VAL A 683 -11.54 -20.80 -13.73
CA VAL A 683 -10.86 -22.04 -13.34
C VAL A 683 -11.64 -22.64 -12.17
N THR A 684 -12.25 -23.80 -12.40
CA THR A 684 -12.91 -24.59 -11.35
C THR A 684 -11.93 -25.64 -10.85
N ILE A 685 -11.63 -25.66 -9.56
CA ILE A 685 -10.82 -26.69 -8.90
C ILE A 685 -11.74 -27.50 -7.99
N ASN A 686 -11.83 -28.80 -8.24
CA ASN A 686 -12.66 -29.74 -7.49
C ASN A 686 -11.80 -30.85 -6.91
N GLY A 687 -11.91 -31.10 -5.60
CA GLY A 687 -11.11 -32.15 -4.94
C GLY A 687 -11.52 -32.44 -3.50
N SER A 688 -10.64 -33.17 -2.79
CA SER A 688 -10.87 -33.48 -1.37
C SER A 688 -9.57 -33.56 -0.55
N GLY A 689 -9.67 -33.15 0.71
CA GLY A 689 -8.54 -33.06 1.64
C GLY A 689 -7.81 -31.72 1.60
N ARG A 690 -6.53 -31.70 2.00
CA ARG A 690 -5.72 -30.48 2.04
C ARG A 690 -5.19 -30.12 0.66
N MET A 691 -5.45 -28.89 0.22
CA MET A 691 -4.99 -28.36 -1.06
C MET A 691 -3.57 -27.81 -0.89
N GLN A 692 -2.58 -28.54 -1.39
CA GLN A 692 -1.15 -28.18 -1.32
C GLN A 692 -0.72 -27.45 -2.58
N GLY A 693 -0.07 -26.29 -2.51
CA GLY A 693 0.44 -25.60 -3.71
C GLY A 693 1.61 -26.30 -4.42
N LEU A 694 2.29 -27.17 -3.68
CA LEU A 694 3.53 -27.81 -4.10
C LEU A 694 3.43 -29.33 -4.02
N THR A 695 4.23 -30.00 -4.84
CA THR A 695 4.59 -31.42 -4.67
C THR A 695 5.66 -31.58 -3.58
N ALA A 696 5.91 -32.81 -3.14
CA ALA A 696 6.98 -33.12 -2.19
C ALA A 696 8.39 -32.73 -2.68
N ASN A 697 8.57 -32.52 -3.99
CA ASN A 697 9.83 -32.12 -4.62
C ASN A 697 9.95 -30.59 -4.83
N GLY A 698 8.98 -29.80 -4.36
CA GLY A 698 8.96 -28.34 -4.54
C GLY A 698 8.48 -27.87 -5.92
N GLU A 699 7.93 -28.76 -6.75
CA GLU A 699 7.26 -28.37 -8.01
C GLU A 699 5.86 -27.82 -7.76
N LEU A 700 5.41 -26.84 -8.57
CA LEU A 700 4.01 -26.41 -8.60
C LEU A 700 3.07 -27.56 -8.98
N ARG A 701 1.88 -27.62 -8.36
CA ARG A 701 0.79 -28.50 -8.79
C ARG A 701 0.21 -28.09 -10.14
N SER A 702 -0.45 -29.00 -10.84
CA SER A 702 -0.97 -28.75 -12.19
C SER A 702 -1.87 -27.52 -12.27
N TRP A 703 -2.75 -27.29 -11.29
CA TRP A 703 -3.59 -26.09 -11.25
C TRP A 703 -2.80 -24.81 -10.96
N ASN A 704 -1.72 -24.85 -10.17
CA ASN A 704 -0.84 -23.69 -9.97
C ASN A 704 -0.04 -23.36 -11.23
N LYS A 705 0.42 -24.37 -11.98
CA LYS A 705 1.03 -24.17 -13.31
C LYS A 705 0.05 -23.48 -14.27
N LEU A 706 -1.22 -23.92 -14.27
CA LEU A 706 -2.28 -23.28 -15.06
C LEU A 706 -2.51 -21.83 -14.64
N LEU A 707 -2.75 -21.56 -13.35
CA LEU A 707 -3.03 -20.21 -12.85
C LEU A 707 -1.88 -19.26 -13.20
N ASN A 708 -0.63 -19.66 -12.91
CA ASN A 708 0.57 -18.90 -13.25
C ASN A 708 0.70 -18.60 -14.76
N ALA A 709 0.27 -19.53 -15.62
CA ALA A 709 0.26 -19.33 -17.07
C ALA A 709 -0.87 -18.41 -17.57
N LEU A 710 -2.05 -18.44 -16.95
CA LEU A 710 -3.15 -17.52 -17.27
C LEU A 710 -2.85 -16.08 -16.82
N GLY A 711 -1.94 -15.92 -15.86
CA GLY A 711 -1.54 -14.64 -15.29
C GLY A 711 -2.64 -14.00 -14.46
N THR A 712 -2.50 -12.69 -14.21
CA THR A 712 -3.25 -11.93 -13.19
C THR A 712 -4.78 -11.91 -13.30
N ARG A 713 -5.44 -12.60 -14.24
CA ARG A 713 -6.89 -12.48 -14.50
C ARG A 713 -7.57 -13.83 -14.75
N ALA A 714 -7.65 -14.64 -13.70
CA ALA A 714 -8.53 -15.80 -13.60
C ALA A 714 -9.59 -15.58 -12.50
N HIS A 715 -10.84 -15.98 -12.75
CA HIS A 715 -11.79 -16.21 -11.67
C HIS A 715 -11.65 -17.65 -11.19
N LEU A 716 -11.73 -17.85 -9.88
CA LEU A 716 -11.49 -19.11 -9.22
C LEU A 716 -12.78 -19.62 -8.57
N GLU A 717 -13.16 -20.85 -8.88
CA GLU A 717 -14.22 -21.58 -8.18
C GLU A 717 -13.62 -22.79 -7.48
N LEU A 718 -13.80 -22.89 -6.16
CA LEU A 718 -13.37 -24.04 -5.35
C LEU A 718 -14.57 -24.93 -5.04
N ARG A 719 -14.45 -26.24 -5.28
CA ARG A 719 -15.53 -27.23 -5.13
C ARG A 719 -15.03 -28.51 -4.46
N GLY A 720 -15.96 -29.31 -3.97
CA GLY A 720 -15.68 -30.58 -3.30
C GLY A 720 -15.39 -30.41 -1.80
N ASN A 721 -14.77 -31.42 -1.19
CA ASN A 721 -14.52 -31.50 0.25
C ASN A 721 -13.09 -31.05 0.59
N ILE A 722 -12.76 -29.81 0.21
CA ILE A 722 -11.44 -29.21 0.49
C ILE A 722 -11.40 -28.85 1.97
N THR A 723 -10.48 -29.44 2.73
CA THR A 723 -10.43 -29.29 4.20
C THR A 723 -9.48 -28.19 4.66
N ALA A 724 -8.48 -27.85 3.86
CA ALA A 724 -7.54 -26.76 4.12
C ALA A 724 -6.95 -26.21 2.83
N LEU A 725 -6.55 -24.94 2.85
CA LEU A 725 -5.68 -24.34 1.83
C LEU A 725 -4.29 -24.21 2.45
N ASP A 726 -3.33 -25.04 2.06
CA ASP A 726 -1.95 -24.95 2.56
C ASP A 726 -1.21 -23.79 1.87
N SER A 727 -0.02 -23.44 2.37
CA SER A 727 0.83 -22.42 1.74
C SER A 727 1.04 -22.72 0.25
N HIS A 728 1.06 -21.65 -0.56
CA HIS A 728 1.13 -21.68 -2.02
C HIS A 728 -0.08 -22.33 -2.74
N ALA A 729 -1.13 -22.81 -2.06
CA ALA A 729 -2.28 -23.48 -2.70
C ALA A 729 -2.87 -22.69 -3.87
N LEU A 730 -2.92 -21.36 -3.75
CA LEU A 730 -3.41 -20.40 -4.73
C LEU A 730 -2.29 -19.50 -5.30
N ALA A 731 -1.07 -20.02 -5.41
CA ALA A 731 0.01 -19.36 -6.13
C ALA A 731 -0.31 -19.26 -7.64
N GLY A 732 0.07 -18.14 -8.27
CA GLY A 732 -0.17 -17.85 -9.69
C GLY A 732 -1.50 -17.14 -10.02
N VAL A 733 -2.31 -16.74 -9.04
CA VAL A 733 -3.51 -15.92 -9.28
C VAL A 733 -3.51 -14.67 -8.40
N ASP A 734 -3.43 -13.50 -9.02
CA ASP A 734 -3.24 -12.23 -8.28
C ASP A 734 -4.47 -11.32 -8.27
N TYR A 735 -5.41 -11.51 -9.19
CA TYR A 735 -6.68 -10.78 -9.18
C TYR A 735 -7.88 -11.66 -9.55
N ILE A 736 -8.89 -11.66 -8.67
CA ILE A 736 -10.10 -12.47 -8.74
C ILE A 736 -11.31 -11.54 -8.96
N LYS A 737 -11.80 -11.49 -10.20
CA LYS A 737 -12.83 -10.52 -10.61
C LYS A 737 -14.19 -10.71 -9.93
N LYS A 738 -14.81 -11.89 -10.04
CA LYS A 738 -16.21 -12.10 -9.59
C LYS A 738 -16.38 -12.33 -8.07
N GLY A 739 -15.32 -12.15 -7.28
CA GLY A 739 -15.29 -12.58 -5.87
C GLY A 739 -14.84 -14.03 -5.70
N LEU A 740 -14.90 -14.53 -4.47
CA LEU A 740 -14.51 -15.89 -4.10
C LEU A 740 -15.37 -16.41 -2.93
N VAL A 741 -16.00 -17.56 -3.11
CA VAL A 741 -16.69 -18.30 -2.04
C VAL A 741 -15.81 -19.47 -1.63
N LEU A 742 -15.40 -19.52 -0.37
CA LEU A 742 -14.61 -20.62 0.17
C LEU A 742 -15.53 -21.75 0.67
N PRO A 743 -15.32 -23.02 0.24
CA PRO A 743 -16.13 -24.16 0.70
C PRO A 743 -16.18 -24.30 2.23
N ASP A 744 -17.38 -24.49 2.78
CA ASP A 744 -17.62 -24.65 4.22
C ASP A 744 -16.86 -25.83 4.86
N SER A 745 -16.31 -26.75 4.07
CA SER A 745 -15.42 -27.83 4.53
C SER A 745 -14.03 -27.34 4.96
N ILE A 746 -13.62 -26.14 4.56
CA ILE A 746 -12.30 -25.57 4.89
C ILE A 746 -12.27 -25.16 6.37
N VAL A 747 -11.41 -25.82 7.14
CA VAL A 747 -11.15 -25.50 8.56
C VAL A 747 -9.87 -24.69 8.77
N GLU A 748 -9.00 -24.61 7.77
CA GLU A 748 -7.70 -23.91 7.88
C GLU A 748 -7.33 -23.21 6.57
N ILE A 749 -6.94 -21.94 6.67
CA ILE A 749 -6.23 -21.18 5.63
C ILE A 749 -4.79 -21.01 6.10
N GLY A 750 -3.84 -21.52 5.33
CA GLY A 750 -2.41 -21.51 5.64
C GLY A 750 -1.73 -20.17 5.36
N ASP A 751 -0.40 -20.17 5.49
CA ASP A 751 0.40 -18.95 5.42
C ASP A 751 0.43 -18.38 3.99
N SER A 752 0.30 -17.06 3.88
CA SER A 752 0.36 -16.25 2.65
C SER A 752 -0.62 -16.61 1.52
N VAL A 753 -1.64 -17.45 1.74
CA VAL A 753 -2.53 -18.00 0.68
C VAL A 753 -3.23 -16.92 -0.17
N PHE A 754 -3.61 -15.79 0.42
CA PHE A 754 -4.20 -14.61 -0.22
C PHE A 754 -3.31 -13.36 -0.12
N SER A 755 -2.02 -13.53 0.19
CA SER A 755 -1.07 -12.42 0.25
C SER A 755 -0.96 -11.75 -1.12
N GLU A 756 -0.98 -10.42 -1.13
CA GLU A 756 -0.82 -9.53 -2.30
C GLU A 756 -1.91 -9.70 -3.38
N LYS A 757 -2.97 -10.46 -3.12
CA LYS A 757 -4.08 -10.65 -4.06
C LYS A 757 -5.08 -9.50 -4.05
N SER A 758 -5.78 -9.34 -5.16
CA SER A 758 -6.89 -8.42 -5.32
C SER A 758 -8.20 -9.19 -5.56
N ILE A 759 -9.26 -8.86 -4.84
CA ILE A 759 -10.58 -9.49 -4.97
C ILE A 759 -11.60 -8.36 -5.13
N GLU A 760 -12.28 -8.31 -6.29
CA GLU A 760 -13.19 -7.22 -6.61
C GLU A 760 -14.63 -7.50 -6.17
N GLY A 761 -15.14 -8.71 -6.42
CA GLY A 761 -16.41 -9.19 -5.86
C GLY A 761 -16.29 -9.70 -4.41
N ASN A 762 -17.39 -10.23 -3.86
CA ASN A 762 -17.46 -10.65 -2.46
C ASN A 762 -16.47 -11.79 -2.11
N LEU A 763 -15.80 -11.66 -0.96
CA LEU A 763 -15.05 -12.74 -0.31
C LEU A 763 -15.91 -13.35 0.79
N VAL A 764 -16.25 -14.64 0.68
CA VAL A 764 -17.04 -15.35 1.69
C VAL A 764 -16.16 -16.37 2.41
N PHE A 765 -15.95 -16.14 3.72
CA PHE A 765 -15.23 -17.07 4.60
C PHE A 765 -16.05 -18.33 4.87
N PRO A 766 -15.41 -19.51 5.05
CA PRO A 766 -16.12 -20.75 5.33
C PRO A 766 -16.56 -20.82 6.79
N LYS A 767 -17.76 -21.33 7.05
CA LYS A 767 -18.39 -21.33 8.38
C LYS A 767 -17.60 -22.08 9.45
N ASN A 768 -16.89 -23.14 9.04
CA ASN A 768 -16.13 -24.01 9.94
C ASN A 768 -14.65 -23.62 10.08
N LEU A 769 -14.24 -22.45 9.57
CA LEU A 769 -12.85 -21.99 9.66
C LEU A 769 -12.40 -21.87 11.12
N LYS A 770 -11.32 -22.55 11.48
CA LYS A 770 -10.68 -22.53 12.80
C LYS A 770 -9.40 -21.71 12.84
N LYS A 771 -8.65 -21.69 11.74
CA LYS A 771 -7.33 -21.06 11.70
C LYS A 771 -7.07 -20.27 10.42
N ILE A 772 -6.48 -19.09 10.60
CA ILE A 772 -5.88 -18.26 9.55
C ILE A 772 -4.38 -18.16 9.83
N GLY A 773 -3.56 -18.50 8.83
CA GLY A 773 -2.10 -18.55 8.91
C GLY A 773 -1.42 -17.18 8.90
N ASN A 774 -0.09 -17.22 8.98
CA ASN A 774 0.75 -16.02 8.98
C ASN A 774 0.70 -15.33 7.60
N SER A 775 0.60 -14.00 7.59
CA SER A 775 0.47 -13.19 6.37
C SER A 775 -0.64 -13.62 5.39
N ALA A 776 -1.61 -14.43 5.82
CA ALA A 776 -2.57 -15.10 4.94
C ALA A 776 -3.33 -14.16 3.99
N PHE A 777 -3.63 -12.93 4.42
CA PHE A 777 -4.28 -11.85 3.67
C PHE A 777 -3.44 -10.55 3.69
N ARG A 778 -2.12 -10.66 3.88
CA ARG A 778 -1.20 -9.51 3.86
C ARG A 778 -1.29 -8.79 2.52
N ASN A 779 -1.25 -7.46 2.52
CA ASN A 779 -1.34 -6.65 1.29
C ASN A 779 -2.60 -6.91 0.43
N LEU A 780 -3.64 -7.59 0.93
CA LEU A 780 -4.87 -7.87 0.18
C LEU A 780 -5.56 -6.56 -0.24
N SER A 781 -6.02 -6.51 -1.49
CA SER A 781 -6.94 -5.49 -1.99
C SER A 781 -8.34 -6.06 -2.09
N TYR A 782 -9.24 -5.63 -1.20
CA TYR A 782 -10.65 -6.05 -1.16
C TYR A 782 -11.49 -4.90 -0.64
N LYS A 783 -12.58 -4.53 -1.32
CA LYS A 783 -13.36 -3.31 -1.01
C LYS A 783 -14.41 -3.47 0.10
N GLY A 784 -14.70 -4.69 0.55
CA GLY A 784 -15.75 -4.96 1.54
C GLY A 784 -15.22 -5.12 2.97
N ASP A 785 -16.14 -5.26 3.91
CA ASP A 785 -15.81 -5.57 5.31
C ASP A 785 -15.44 -7.06 5.49
N LEU A 786 -14.46 -7.32 6.35
CA LEU A 786 -13.93 -8.65 6.65
C LEU A 786 -14.57 -9.16 7.96
N SER A 787 -15.77 -9.72 7.83
CA SER A 787 -16.46 -10.40 8.93
C SER A 787 -15.91 -11.82 9.10
N LEU A 788 -15.09 -12.03 10.14
CA LEU A 788 -14.47 -13.32 10.40
C LEU A 788 -15.47 -14.31 11.04
N PRO A 789 -15.46 -15.60 10.66
CA PRO A 789 -16.53 -16.54 11.02
C PRO A 789 -16.51 -16.93 12.50
N ALA A 790 -17.70 -17.06 13.11
CA ALA A 790 -17.89 -17.27 14.55
C ALA A 790 -17.25 -18.55 15.16
N GLY A 791 -16.70 -19.45 14.32
CA GLY A 791 -15.96 -20.63 14.76
C GLY A 791 -14.45 -20.42 14.89
N LEU A 792 -13.91 -19.26 14.47
CA LEU A 792 -12.47 -19.00 14.33
C LEU A 792 -11.75 -18.93 15.69
N GLU A 793 -10.67 -19.70 15.83
CA GLU A 793 -9.92 -19.84 17.09
C GLU A 793 -8.59 -19.08 17.06
N SER A 794 -7.90 -19.03 15.91
CA SER A 794 -6.56 -18.43 15.81
C SER A 794 -6.33 -17.61 14.52
N ILE A 795 -5.71 -16.45 14.67
CA ILE A 795 -5.26 -15.55 13.60
C ILE A 795 -3.73 -15.42 13.67
N GLY A 796 -3.03 -15.71 12.57
CA GLY A 796 -1.57 -15.71 12.49
C GLY A 796 -0.90 -14.33 12.52
N GLU A 797 0.43 -14.35 12.58
CA GLU A 797 1.28 -13.15 12.54
C GLU A 797 1.11 -12.41 11.21
N SER A 798 0.94 -11.08 11.25
CA SER A 798 0.75 -10.23 10.07
C SER A 798 -0.41 -10.63 9.14
N ALA A 799 -1.37 -11.45 9.60
CA ALA A 799 -2.40 -12.10 8.78
C ALA A 799 -3.20 -11.15 7.88
N PHE A 800 -3.61 -9.99 8.38
CA PHE A 800 -4.31 -8.93 7.65
C PHE A 800 -3.49 -7.63 7.62
N SER A 801 -2.15 -7.76 7.61
CA SER A 801 -1.28 -6.59 7.57
C SER A 801 -1.37 -5.83 6.24
N ASP A 802 -1.31 -4.50 6.32
CA ASP A 802 -1.09 -3.59 5.20
C ASP A 802 -2.14 -3.70 4.06
N LEU A 803 -3.42 -3.98 4.40
CA LEU A 803 -4.55 -4.01 3.45
C LEU A 803 -4.62 -2.74 2.58
N LYS A 804 -4.96 -2.91 1.29
CA LYS A 804 -4.86 -1.85 0.27
C LYS A 804 -6.11 -0.97 0.17
N GLU A 805 -7.22 -1.39 0.74
CA GLU A 805 -8.45 -0.61 0.84
C GLU A 805 -8.61 -0.04 2.27
N ALA A 806 -9.81 0.40 2.62
CA ALA A 806 -10.23 0.73 3.98
C ALA A 806 -11.29 -0.29 4.40
N ASN A 807 -10.94 -1.18 5.34
CA ASN A 807 -11.76 -2.33 5.72
C ASN A 807 -12.17 -2.25 7.20
N THR A 808 -13.43 -2.55 7.51
CA THR A 808 -13.80 -2.97 8.88
C THR A 808 -13.50 -4.46 9.01
N ILE A 809 -12.75 -4.84 10.06
CA ILE A 809 -12.46 -6.24 10.38
C ILE A 809 -13.15 -6.57 11.70
N THR A 810 -14.05 -7.55 11.68
CA THR A 810 -14.81 -7.98 12.86
C THR A 810 -14.25 -9.30 13.38
N ILE A 811 -13.68 -9.28 14.59
CA ILE A 811 -13.07 -10.43 15.26
C ILE A 811 -14.11 -11.08 16.18
N PRO A 812 -14.47 -12.36 16.01
CA PRO A 812 -15.49 -13.02 16.81
C PRO A 812 -15.00 -13.38 18.22
N THR A 813 -15.97 -13.66 19.10
CA THR A 813 -15.74 -14.04 20.52
C THR A 813 -14.90 -15.30 20.72
N SER A 814 -14.86 -16.18 19.72
CA SER A 814 -14.17 -17.47 19.74
C SER A 814 -12.64 -17.38 19.58
N VAL A 815 -12.10 -16.24 19.18
CA VAL A 815 -10.65 -16.10 18.93
C VAL A 815 -9.88 -16.11 20.26
N THR A 816 -9.00 -17.09 20.41
CA THR A 816 -8.14 -17.28 21.58
C THR A 816 -6.66 -16.98 21.30
N HIS A 817 -6.28 -16.84 20.03
CA HIS A 817 -4.93 -16.46 19.62
C HIS A 817 -4.91 -15.45 18.47
N ILE A 818 -4.11 -14.40 18.61
CA ILE A 818 -3.79 -13.42 17.57
C ILE A 818 -2.27 -13.24 17.54
N GLY A 819 -1.65 -13.34 16.37
CA GLY A 819 -0.22 -13.14 16.16
C GLY A 819 0.19 -11.67 16.12
N ALA A 820 1.50 -11.39 16.27
CA ALA A 820 2.02 -10.02 16.19
C ALA A 820 1.70 -9.39 14.83
N GLY A 821 1.47 -8.08 14.81
CA GLY A 821 1.16 -7.31 13.61
C GLY A 821 -0.08 -7.75 12.82
N ALA A 822 -0.95 -8.61 13.38
CA ALA A 822 -2.04 -9.27 12.64
C ALA A 822 -2.96 -8.31 11.87
N PHE A 823 -3.14 -7.07 12.31
CA PHE A 823 -3.90 -6.03 11.62
C PHE A 823 -3.09 -4.73 11.45
N TYR A 824 -1.76 -4.83 11.45
CA TYR A 824 -0.86 -3.69 11.36
C TYR A 824 -0.84 -3.11 9.96
N LYS A 825 -0.99 -1.80 9.84
CA LYS A 825 -0.92 -1.05 8.58
C LYS A 825 0.36 -0.20 8.63
N ASP A 826 1.23 -0.29 7.63
CA ASP A 826 2.55 0.35 7.66
C ASP A 826 2.50 1.81 7.23
N LYS A 827 1.47 2.20 6.47
CA LYS A 827 1.24 3.56 5.97
C LYS A 827 -0.24 3.86 5.78
N MET A 828 -0.66 5.12 5.95
CA MET A 828 -1.99 5.50 5.47
C MET A 828 -2.01 5.39 3.95
N ASN A 829 -3.07 4.80 3.44
CA ASN A 829 -3.35 4.84 2.01
C ASN A 829 -4.46 5.87 1.79
N PHE A 830 -4.66 6.20 0.51
CA PHE A 830 -5.62 7.19 0.08
C PHE A 830 -7.10 6.78 0.26
N LYS A 831 -7.37 5.50 0.57
CA LYS A 831 -8.70 4.99 0.93
C LYS A 831 -9.03 5.26 2.41
N GLY A 832 -8.03 5.55 3.22
CA GLY A 832 -8.16 5.90 4.63
C GLY A 832 -7.71 4.79 5.58
N LYS A 833 -8.30 4.80 6.78
CA LYS A 833 -7.97 3.86 7.85
C LYS A 833 -8.68 2.53 7.70
N ASN A 834 -8.11 1.50 8.30
CA ASN A 834 -8.86 0.29 8.64
C ASN A 834 -9.62 0.52 9.95
N ARG A 835 -10.61 -0.31 10.27
CA ARG A 835 -11.30 -0.28 11.57
C ARG A 835 -11.37 -1.69 12.15
N ILE A 836 -11.02 -1.86 13.43
CA ILE A 836 -11.11 -3.17 14.10
C ILE A 836 -12.25 -3.17 15.11
N VAL A 837 -13.18 -4.10 14.93
CA VAL A 837 -14.24 -4.40 15.89
C VAL A 837 -13.88 -5.72 16.57
N ASN A 838 -13.40 -5.65 17.81
CA ASN A 838 -12.94 -6.83 18.55
C ASN A 838 -14.01 -7.29 19.55
N HIS A 839 -14.56 -8.49 19.32
CA HIS A 839 -15.44 -9.17 20.28
C HIS A 839 -14.74 -10.30 21.06
N SER A 840 -13.47 -10.60 20.77
CA SER A 840 -12.70 -11.59 21.52
C SER A 840 -12.33 -11.07 22.92
N SER A 841 -11.95 -11.98 23.82
CA SER A 841 -11.43 -11.61 25.15
C SER A 841 -9.99 -11.07 25.10
N LEU A 842 -9.32 -11.13 23.95
CA LEU A 842 -7.94 -10.68 23.79
C LEU A 842 -7.87 -9.15 23.74
N LYS A 843 -6.86 -8.60 24.39
CA LYS A 843 -6.58 -7.16 24.38
C LYS A 843 -5.70 -6.82 23.19
N LEU A 844 -6.08 -5.79 22.43
CA LEU A 844 -5.33 -5.36 21.25
C LEU A 844 -4.47 -4.15 21.62
N GLY A 845 -3.18 -4.39 21.79
CA GLY A 845 -2.15 -3.37 21.97
C GLY A 845 -1.52 -2.90 20.65
N THR A 846 -0.58 -1.96 20.74
CA THR A 846 0.10 -1.40 19.54
C THR A 846 0.96 -2.42 18.77
N ARG A 847 1.23 -3.59 19.36
CA ARG A 847 1.90 -4.73 18.70
C ARG A 847 1.04 -5.42 17.64
N TYR A 848 -0.28 -5.26 17.70
CA TYR A 848 -1.22 -5.95 16.82
C TYR A 848 -1.77 -5.04 15.72
N VAL A 849 -1.88 -3.75 16.03
CA VAL A 849 -2.59 -2.74 15.24
C VAL A 849 -1.83 -1.42 15.30
N ASN A 850 -1.61 -0.78 14.16
CA ASN A 850 -1.03 0.57 14.11
C ASN A 850 -2.13 1.63 14.35
N PRO A 851 -2.13 2.37 15.48
CA PRO A 851 -3.17 3.34 15.81
C PRO A 851 -3.20 4.57 14.88
N LEU A 852 -2.11 4.84 14.18
CA LEU A 852 -2.04 5.98 13.26
C LEU A 852 -2.92 5.77 12.01
N PHE A 853 -3.02 4.52 11.57
CA PHE A 853 -3.67 4.14 10.31
C PHE A 853 -4.86 3.18 10.49
N THR A 854 -5.27 2.93 11.75
CA THR A 854 -6.37 2.02 12.09
C THR A 854 -7.16 2.54 13.29
N ASP A 855 -8.48 2.59 13.17
CA ASP A 855 -9.38 2.94 14.27
C ASP A 855 -9.76 1.69 15.08
N TYR A 856 -9.38 1.67 16.36
CA TYR A 856 -9.68 0.59 17.30
C TYR A 856 -9.56 1.10 18.75
N THR A 857 -10.03 0.32 19.72
CA THR A 857 -9.78 0.57 21.14
C THR A 857 -8.45 -0.07 21.55
N THR A 858 -7.41 0.74 21.76
CA THR A 858 -6.10 0.27 22.23
C THR A 858 -6.17 -0.19 23.69
N ASP A 859 -5.64 -1.38 23.94
CA ASP A 859 -5.52 -1.98 25.26
C ASP A 859 -4.27 -2.90 25.30
N ASP A 860 -3.16 -2.38 25.83
CA ASP A 860 -1.93 -3.14 26.08
C ASP A 860 -1.96 -3.91 27.42
N SER A 861 -3.07 -3.94 28.18
CA SER A 861 -3.10 -4.59 29.52
C SER A 861 -2.95 -6.12 29.49
N GLY A 862 -3.14 -6.75 28.33
CA GLY A 862 -2.87 -8.18 28.11
C GLY A 862 -1.39 -8.50 27.87
N GLU A 863 -0.52 -7.49 27.76
CA GLU A 863 0.89 -7.64 27.48
C GLU A 863 1.78 -7.63 28.74
N ALA A 864 2.97 -8.20 28.63
CA ALA A 864 3.96 -8.14 29.71
C ALA A 864 4.40 -6.69 30.02
N PRO A 865 4.78 -6.35 31.27
CA PRO A 865 5.39 -5.06 31.54
C PRO A 865 6.72 -4.91 30.78
N ILE A 866 7.01 -3.70 30.32
CA ILE A 866 8.31 -3.37 29.72
C ILE A 866 9.36 -3.27 30.85
N PRO A 867 10.50 -3.97 30.76
CA PRO A 867 11.56 -3.86 31.76
C PRO A 867 12.26 -2.49 31.64
N SER A 868 12.15 -1.67 32.68
CA SER A 868 12.74 -0.32 32.72
C SER A 868 14.23 -0.35 33.06
N ASN A 869 15.08 0.11 32.15
CA ASN A 869 16.50 0.38 32.41
C ASN A 869 16.73 1.88 32.74
N SER A 870 16.25 2.33 33.90
CA SER A 870 16.42 3.71 34.37
C SER A 870 16.98 3.77 35.80
N GLY A 871 18.31 3.89 35.89
CA GLY A 871 18.92 4.47 37.08
C GLY A 871 18.52 5.95 37.18
N SER A 872 17.86 6.34 38.27
CA SER A 872 17.36 7.70 38.46
C SER A 872 18.15 8.44 39.53
N GLY A 873 18.85 9.50 39.11
CA GLY A 873 19.26 10.58 39.99
C GLY A 873 18.27 11.74 39.88
N ARG A 874 17.88 12.34 41.00
CA ARG A 874 17.38 13.72 41.07
C ARG A 874 17.59 14.27 42.48
N GLY A 875 18.28 15.40 42.57
CA GLY A 875 18.28 16.25 43.77
C GLY A 875 17.20 17.34 43.67
N GLY A 876 16.86 17.98 44.80
CA GLY A 876 15.99 19.16 44.80
C GLY A 876 14.94 19.22 45.91
N SER A 877 15.39 19.50 47.14
CA SER A 877 14.76 20.33 48.19
C SER A 877 13.21 20.49 48.29
N GLY A 878 12.67 20.21 49.48
CA GLY A 878 11.35 20.70 49.93
C GLY A 878 10.71 19.80 51.00
N GLY A 879 10.55 20.29 52.24
CA GLY A 879 10.03 19.49 53.36
C GLY A 879 8.55 19.72 53.67
N GLY A 880 7.93 18.84 54.47
CA GLY A 880 6.54 19.01 54.94
C GLY A 880 5.93 17.79 55.66
N SER A 881 5.71 17.94 56.97
CA SER A 881 5.19 17.03 58.01
C SER A 881 3.81 16.36 57.82
N GLY A 882 3.54 15.28 58.61
CA GLY A 882 2.20 14.84 59.08
C GLY A 882 1.70 13.48 58.52
N SER A 883 1.64 12.37 59.26
CA SER A 883 0.63 11.93 60.27
C SER A 883 -0.72 11.44 59.69
N GLY A 884 -1.28 10.25 59.99
CA GLY A 884 -0.82 9.08 60.78
C GLY A 884 -1.94 8.06 61.12
N GLY A 885 -1.58 6.84 61.58
CA GLY A 885 -2.46 5.83 62.25
C GLY A 885 -3.40 4.96 61.38
N SER A 886 -3.96 3.81 61.82
CA SER A 886 -3.70 2.89 62.97
C SER A 886 -4.55 1.59 62.90
N GLY A 887 -3.96 0.42 63.22
CA GLY A 887 -4.67 -0.85 63.61
C GLY A 887 -5.26 -1.73 62.49
N GLY A 888 -5.44 -3.06 62.63
CA GLY A 888 -5.00 -4.01 63.69
C GLY A 888 -5.58 -5.44 63.50
N SER A 889 -4.74 -6.48 63.71
CA SER A 889 -4.94 -7.92 64.05
C SER A 889 -6.29 -8.67 63.80
N GLY A 890 -6.34 -9.96 63.42
CA GLY A 890 -5.30 -10.97 63.09
C GLY A 890 -5.79 -12.44 63.17
N GLY A 891 -5.03 -13.39 62.57
CA GLY A 891 -5.12 -14.87 62.74
C GLY A 891 -6.22 -15.64 61.95
N GLY A 892 -5.99 -16.85 61.40
CA GLY A 892 -4.75 -17.61 61.19
C GLY A 892 -4.98 -19.07 60.71
N SER A 893 -4.06 -19.60 59.87
CA SER A 893 -3.83 -21.03 59.52
C SER A 893 -4.89 -21.82 58.70
N SER A 894 -4.55 -22.79 57.82
CA SER A 894 -3.34 -23.12 57.04
C SER A 894 -3.63 -24.27 56.03
N SER A 895 -2.79 -24.40 54.97
CA SER A 895 -2.77 -25.39 53.86
C SER A 895 -3.55 -25.01 52.57
N GLY A 896 -3.01 -25.13 51.36
CA GLY A 896 -1.62 -25.40 50.92
C GLY A 896 -1.57 -25.71 49.41
N GLY A 897 -0.91 -24.87 48.58
CA GLY A 897 -0.94 -25.09 47.12
C GLY A 897 -0.43 -23.96 46.20
N SER A 898 0.83 -23.55 46.35
CA SER A 898 1.66 -22.92 45.30
C SER A 898 1.08 -21.79 44.44
N SER A 899 0.99 -20.57 44.98
CA SER A 899 1.04 -19.33 44.17
C SER A 899 1.64 -18.19 44.99
N GLY A 900 2.89 -17.81 44.69
CA GLY A 900 3.65 -16.79 45.43
C GLY A 900 4.04 -15.59 44.58
N THR A 901 3.16 -14.58 44.52
CA THR A 901 3.61 -13.18 44.42
C THR A 901 4.33 -12.80 45.71
N PRO A 902 5.42 -11.99 45.66
CA PRO A 902 5.27 -10.52 45.79
C PRO A 902 6.40 -9.75 45.05
N MET A 903 6.54 -8.41 45.02
CA MET A 903 5.63 -7.28 45.27
C MET A 903 6.12 -6.06 44.45
N VAL A 904 5.24 -5.10 44.21
CA VAL A 904 5.55 -3.73 43.76
C VAL A 904 6.41 -3.00 44.79
N LEU A 905 7.35 -2.14 44.36
CA LEU A 905 7.74 -0.93 45.10
C LEU A 905 8.08 0.25 44.17
N GLY A 906 7.05 0.95 43.71
CA GLY A 906 7.11 2.40 43.75
C GLY A 906 6.84 2.83 45.18
N ALA A 907 7.68 3.70 45.73
CA ALA A 907 7.48 4.41 47.01
C ALA A 907 6.74 3.66 48.14
N ASP A 908 7.36 2.62 48.70
CA ASP A 908 7.20 2.36 50.13
C ASP A 908 8.49 1.84 50.77
N ARG A 909 8.66 2.11 52.06
CA ARG A 909 9.94 1.93 52.77
C ARG A 909 10.14 0.48 53.19
N ASN A 910 11.03 -0.25 52.50
CA ASN A 910 11.97 -1.17 53.14
C ASN A 910 13.10 -1.59 52.16
N LEU A 911 14.21 -0.87 52.21
CA LEU A 911 15.50 -1.34 51.70
C LEU A 911 15.82 -2.69 52.39
N PRO A 912 16.35 -3.70 51.68
CA PRO A 912 16.85 -4.92 52.31
C PRO A 912 18.15 -4.60 53.07
N SER A 913 17.99 -4.02 54.25
CA SER A 913 19.06 -3.80 55.23
C SER A 913 19.56 -5.14 55.80
N ASN A 914 18.67 -6.14 55.83
CA ASN A 914 18.96 -7.55 56.10
C ASN A 914 18.90 -8.38 54.81
N VAL A 915 19.97 -8.33 54.02
CA VAL A 915 20.23 -9.35 52.98
C VAL A 915 20.70 -10.63 53.66
N ASN A 916 20.14 -11.77 53.28
CA ASN A 916 20.52 -13.08 53.82
C ASN A 916 21.83 -13.59 53.20
N TRP A 917 22.93 -13.02 53.67
CA TRP A 917 24.29 -13.44 53.30
C TRP A 917 24.60 -14.83 53.83
N GLN A 918 25.02 -15.71 52.93
CA GLN A 918 25.48 -17.06 53.19
C GLN A 918 26.97 -17.15 52.88
N ARG A 919 27.73 -17.95 53.62
CA ARG A 919 29.15 -18.22 53.35
C ARG A 919 29.39 -19.72 53.34
N ASP A 920 30.04 -20.21 52.30
CA ASP A 920 30.56 -21.58 52.24
C ASP A 920 32.06 -21.57 51.88
N ALA A 921 32.60 -22.73 51.51
CA ALA A 921 34.01 -22.91 51.16
C ALA A 921 34.45 -22.19 49.85
N LYS A 922 33.50 -21.75 49.00
CA LYS A 922 33.77 -21.01 47.76
C LYS A 922 33.67 -19.49 47.95
N GLY A 923 32.88 -19.02 48.90
CA GLY A 923 32.80 -17.60 49.25
C GLY A 923 31.47 -17.17 49.84
N TRP A 924 31.23 -15.86 49.84
CA TRP A 924 29.95 -15.26 50.19
C TRP A 924 28.97 -15.32 49.01
N TRP A 925 27.70 -15.57 49.28
CA TRP A 925 26.59 -15.53 48.32
C TRP A 925 25.31 -15.07 49.03
N ILE A 926 24.21 -14.90 48.31
CA ILE A 926 22.92 -14.44 48.85
C ILE A 926 21.84 -15.46 48.55
N LEU A 927 21.13 -15.93 49.58
CA LEU A 927 19.92 -16.74 49.41
C LEU A 927 18.69 -15.83 49.50
N ASN A 928 18.00 -15.65 48.38
CA ASN A 928 16.75 -14.91 48.32
C ASN A 928 15.62 -15.68 49.04
N PRO A 929 14.57 -15.01 49.56
CA PRO A 929 13.47 -15.66 50.29
C PRO A 929 12.68 -16.70 49.48
N ASP A 930 12.73 -16.63 48.14
CA ASP A 930 12.12 -17.57 47.20
C ASP A 930 13.00 -18.81 46.90
N GLY A 931 14.17 -18.91 47.54
CA GLY A 931 15.15 -19.97 47.31
C GLY A 931 16.10 -19.73 46.12
N THR A 932 15.97 -18.60 45.42
CA THR A 932 16.88 -18.24 44.32
C THR A 932 18.14 -17.53 44.84
N TYR A 933 19.10 -17.26 43.96
CA TYR A 933 20.33 -16.54 44.31
C TYR A 933 20.90 -15.80 43.08
N PRO A 934 21.55 -14.63 43.27
CA PRO A 934 22.03 -13.81 42.17
C PRO A 934 23.22 -14.46 41.46
N LYS A 935 23.25 -14.36 40.13
CA LYS A 935 24.34 -14.83 39.25
C LYS A 935 24.65 -13.80 38.17
N ALA A 936 25.94 -13.64 37.85
CA ALA A 936 26.48 -12.79 36.79
C ALA A 936 25.91 -11.36 36.76
N GLN A 937 25.69 -10.76 37.94
CA GLN A 937 24.93 -9.51 38.07
C GLN A 937 25.45 -8.59 39.19
N TRP A 938 25.09 -7.32 39.07
CA TRP A 938 25.34 -6.29 40.06
C TRP A 938 24.16 -6.18 41.03
N LEU A 939 24.44 -5.99 42.33
CA LEU A 939 23.42 -5.70 43.35
C LEU A 939 23.81 -4.50 44.21
N TRP A 940 22.83 -3.66 44.52
CA TRP A 940 22.98 -2.51 45.41
C TRP A 940 22.49 -2.89 46.81
N ILE A 941 23.43 -3.05 47.75
CA ILE A 941 23.17 -3.56 49.10
C ILE A 941 23.78 -2.60 50.11
N ASN A 942 23.00 -2.18 51.11
CA ASN A 942 23.46 -1.25 52.15
C ASN A 942 24.20 -0.02 51.59
N ASN A 943 23.58 0.59 50.57
CA ASN A 943 24.05 1.78 49.84
C ASN A 943 25.39 1.61 49.11
N ARG A 944 25.73 0.39 48.65
CA ARG A 944 26.98 0.09 47.92
C ARG A 944 26.78 -1.00 46.87
N TRP A 945 27.58 -0.97 45.80
CA TRP A 945 27.56 -1.98 44.74
C TRP A 945 28.40 -3.20 45.11
N TYR A 946 27.86 -4.38 44.83
CA TYR A 946 28.51 -5.68 44.83
C TYR A 946 28.29 -6.34 43.47
N TYR A 947 29.19 -7.22 43.05
CA TYR A 947 29.03 -8.05 41.85
C TYR A 947 29.06 -9.52 42.22
N PHE A 948 28.24 -10.34 41.56
CA PHE A 948 28.16 -11.78 41.75
C PHE A 948 28.58 -12.49 40.47
N ASN A 949 29.49 -13.47 40.58
CA ASN A 949 30.03 -14.24 39.46
C ASN A 949 28.98 -15.22 38.86
N GLN A 950 29.38 -15.99 37.85
CA GLN A 950 28.46 -16.90 37.13
C GLN A 950 27.92 -18.02 38.03
N GLU A 951 28.71 -18.44 39.01
CA GLU A 951 28.34 -19.45 40.01
C GLU A 951 27.43 -18.88 41.11
N GLY A 952 27.39 -17.57 41.27
CA GLY A 952 26.54 -16.83 42.21
C GLY A 952 27.22 -16.37 43.50
N TYR A 953 28.55 -16.35 43.53
CA TYR A 953 29.35 -15.87 44.66
C TYR A 953 29.79 -14.43 44.45
N MET A 954 29.84 -13.67 45.54
CA MET A 954 30.32 -12.30 45.62
C MET A 954 31.77 -12.20 45.12
N PHE A 955 32.00 -11.26 44.22
CA PHE A 955 33.30 -11.01 43.61
C PHE A 955 34.14 -10.02 44.42
N THR A 956 35.46 -10.23 44.43
CA THR A 956 36.45 -9.36 45.08
C THR A 956 37.64 -9.16 44.16
N GLY A 957 38.29 -8.00 44.23
CA GLY A 957 39.44 -7.63 43.40
C GLY A 957 39.04 -7.02 42.06
N TRP A 958 39.92 -7.15 41.06
CA TRP A 958 39.77 -6.52 39.75
C TRP A 958 38.75 -7.22 38.86
N LEU A 959 37.73 -6.49 38.42
CA LEU A 959 36.74 -6.94 37.44
C LEU A 959 36.87 -6.10 36.17
N PHE A 960 37.04 -6.75 35.02
CA PHE A 960 36.84 -6.09 33.71
C PHE A 960 35.42 -6.36 33.24
N TYR A 961 34.60 -5.32 33.17
CA TYR A 961 33.17 -5.41 32.83
C TYR A 961 32.76 -4.20 31.98
N ASN A 962 31.94 -4.41 30.94
CA ASN A 962 31.50 -3.37 30.00
C ASN A 962 32.62 -2.38 29.57
N ASN A 963 33.74 -2.94 29.09
CA ASN A 963 34.94 -2.22 28.64
C ASN A 963 35.61 -1.28 29.66
N ALA A 964 35.36 -1.47 30.97
CA ALA A 964 36.02 -0.73 32.04
C ALA A 964 36.53 -1.67 33.14
N TRP A 965 37.57 -1.22 33.85
CA TRP A 965 38.04 -1.87 35.06
C TRP A 965 37.31 -1.32 36.28
N TYR A 966 36.86 -2.21 37.14
CA TYR A 966 36.33 -1.93 38.47
C TYR A 966 37.19 -2.67 39.49
N TYR A 967 37.19 -2.19 40.73
CA TYR A 967 37.83 -2.89 41.84
C TYR A 967 36.82 -3.08 42.97
N PHE A 968 36.82 -4.28 43.54
CA PHE A 968 36.02 -4.63 44.70
C PHE A 968 36.93 -4.96 45.88
N GLU A 969 36.60 -4.48 47.07
CA GLU A 969 37.43 -4.62 48.27
C GLU A 969 37.75 -6.10 48.59
N GLU A 970 39.04 -6.48 48.53
CA GLU A 970 39.51 -7.83 48.83
C GLU A 970 39.56 -8.14 50.34
N ASN A 971 39.74 -7.11 51.18
CA ASN A 971 39.97 -7.25 52.62
C ASN A 971 38.76 -7.87 53.35
N GLU A 972 38.99 -8.91 54.15
CA GLU A 972 37.95 -9.49 55.01
C GLU A 972 37.46 -8.47 56.06
N GLY A 973 36.14 -8.43 56.27
CA GLY A 973 35.49 -7.53 57.23
C GLY A 973 34.21 -6.93 56.66
N SER A 974 33.69 -5.88 57.31
CA SER A 974 32.47 -5.20 56.87
C SER A 974 32.57 -4.57 55.48
N GLU A 975 33.79 -4.38 54.97
CA GLU A 975 34.06 -3.72 53.69
C GLU A 975 34.22 -4.67 52.50
N GLN A 976 34.30 -5.99 52.72
CA GLN A 976 34.60 -6.97 51.67
C GLN A 976 33.56 -6.95 50.52
N GLY A 977 34.03 -7.08 49.27
CA GLY A 977 33.19 -7.22 48.07
C GLY A 977 32.47 -5.95 47.61
N LYS A 978 32.73 -4.81 48.24
CA LYS A 978 32.17 -3.51 47.84
C LYS A 978 32.98 -2.91 46.70
N MET A 979 32.30 -2.35 45.70
CA MET A 979 32.94 -1.58 44.64
C MET A 979 33.62 -0.32 45.22
N SER A 980 34.89 -0.10 44.90
CA SER A 980 35.65 1.08 45.31
C SER A 980 35.27 2.31 44.47
N LEU A 981 35.37 3.49 45.10
CA LEU A 981 35.11 4.81 44.52
C LEU A 981 36.21 5.78 44.92
N GLY A 982 36.50 6.76 44.07
CA GLY A 982 37.52 7.78 44.30
C GLY A 982 38.95 7.20 44.29
N TRP A 983 39.83 7.86 45.04
CA TRP A 983 41.22 7.43 45.20
C TRP A 983 41.34 6.15 46.03
N LYS A 984 42.05 5.16 45.49
CA LYS A 984 42.30 3.88 46.16
C LYS A 984 43.74 3.43 45.96
N GLU A 985 44.41 3.11 47.07
CA GLU A 985 45.70 2.42 47.03
C GLU A 985 45.46 0.89 46.92
N ILE A 986 46.06 0.27 45.92
CA ILE A 986 45.98 -1.17 45.64
C ILE A 986 47.41 -1.68 45.46
N ARG A 987 47.89 -2.49 46.42
CA ARG A 987 49.22 -3.13 46.40
C ARG A 987 50.38 -2.14 46.18
N GLY A 988 50.33 -0.97 46.83
CA GLY A 988 51.38 0.06 46.79
C GLY A 988 51.27 1.06 45.62
N PHE A 989 50.20 1.01 44.83
CA PHE A 989 49.94 1.95 43.74
C PHE A 989 48.59 2.63 43.90
N TRP A 990 48.52 3.92 43.62
CA TRP A 990 47.28 4.68 43.62
C TRP A 990 46.54 4.55 42.29
N TYR A 991 45.24 4.33 42.38
CA TYR A 991 44.28 4.31 41.29
C TYR A 991 43.14 5.27 41.61
N TYR A 992 42.43 5.73 40.59
CA TYR A 992 41.22 6.53 40.77
C TYR A 992 40.03 5.89 40.05
N PHE A 993 38.97 5.62 40.80
CA PHE A 993 37.69 5.11 40.31
C PHE A 993 36.68 6.26 40.31
N SER A 994 35.95 6.42 39.22
CA SER A 994 35.04 7.55 39.04
C SER A 994 33.97 7.63 40.14
N GLU A 995 33.83 8.81 40.74
CA GLU A 995 32.74 9.15 41.67
C GLU A 995 31.50 9.71 40.93
N GLU A 996 31.51 9.74 39.59
CA GLU A 996 30.41 10.25 38.76
C GLU A 996 29.17 9.34 38.83
N VAL A 997 27.99 9.91 39.08
CA VAL A 997 26.73 9.14 39.19
C VAL A 997 26.26 8.68 37.81
N GLY A 998 25.80 7.43 37.71
CA GLY A 998 25.25 6.84 36.48
C GLY A 998 26.23 5.86 35.83
N ALA A 999 26.33 5.89 34.49
CA ALA A 999 27.07 4.89 33.72
C ALA A 999 28.60 4.93 33.92
N GLU A 1000 29.14 6.01 34.47
CA GLU A 1000 30.58 6.15 34.76
C GLU A 1000 30.99 5.68 36.17
N ASN A 1001 30.03 5.47 37.07
CA ASN A 1001 30.28 5.21 38.49
C ASN A 1001 31.17 3.98 38.72
N GLY A 1002 32.26 4.15 39.46
CA GLY A 1002 33.20 3.07 39.79
C GLY A 1002 34.16 2.64 38.67
N LYS A 1003 34.10 3.24 37.48
CA LYS A 1003 35.09 2.96 36.42
C LYS A 1003 36.46 3.51 36.77
N MET A 1004 37.49 2.68 36.68
CA MET A 1004 38.90 3.11 36.76
C MET A 1004 39.21 4.10 35.65
N ARG A 1005 39.83 5.24 36.00
CA ARG A 1005 40.20 6.30 35.05
C ARG A 1005 41.65 6.15 34.58
N THR A 1006 41.94 6.69 33.40
CA THR A 1006 43.26 6.72 32.76
C THR A 1006 43.50 8.09 32.10
N GLY A 1007 44.74 8.38 31.74
CA GLY A 1007 45.17 9.67 31.20
C GLY A 1007 45.19 10.79 32.24
N TRP A 1008 45.18 12.04 31.76
CA TRP A 1008 45.06 13.24 32.58
C TRP A 1008 43.66 13.35 33.19
N GLN A 1009 43.57 13.58 34.49
CA GLN A 1009 42.31 13.79 35.22
C GLN A 1009 42.44 15.02 36.13
N GLU A 1010 41.47 15.95 36.05
CA GLU A 1010 41.36 17.08 36.97
C GLU A 1010 40.49 16.67 38.16
N LEU A 1011 41.08 16.61 39.36
CA LEU A 1011 40.45 16.12 40.57
C LEU A 1011 40.62 17.16 41.68
N LYS A 1012 39.50 17.78 42.09
CA LYS A 1012 39.45 18.81 43.15
C LYS A 1012 40.43 19.98 42.91
N GLY A 1013 40.55 20.43 41.65
CA GLY A 1013 41.41 21.55 41.25
C GLY A 1013 42.90 21.23 41.11
N LYS A 1014 43.28 19.95 41.15
CA LYS A 1014 44.63 19.46 40.85
C LYS A 1014 44.58 18.49 39.66
N TRP A 1015 45.57 18.55 38.77
CA TRP A 1015 45.72 17.60 37.67
C TRP A 1015 46.61 16.43 38.08
N TYR A 1016 46.18 15.22 37.73
CA TYR A 1016 46.91 13.97 37.96
C TYR A 1016 47.00 13.19 36.64
N TYR A 1017 48.01 12.32 36.51
CA TYR A 1017 48.13 11.41 35.37
C TYR A 1017 48.06 9.96 35.82
N LEU A 1018 47.10 9.22 35.26
CA LEU A 1018 46.88 7.79 35.48
C LEU A 1018 47.32 7.04 34.22
N ASN A 1019 48.25 6.09 34.31
CA ASN A 1019 48.87 5.49 33.13
C ASN A 1019 47.85 4.82 32.19
N PRO A 1020 47.69 5.24 30.92
CA PRO A 1020 46.79 4.58 29.98
C PRO A 1020 47.39 3.32 29.32
N GLN A 1021 48.66 2.97 29.61
CA GLN A 1021 49.34 1.83 29.01
C GLN A 1021 48.71 0.50 29.47
N ALA A 1022 48.21 -0.27 28.51
CA ALA A 1022 47.66 -1.61 28.76
C ALA A 1022 48.70 -2.56 29.38
N GLY A 1023 48.25 -3.41 30.31
CA GLY A 1023 49.09 -4.34 31.06
C GLY A 1023 49.12 -4.03 32.55
N ALA A 1024 50.19 -4.46 33.23
CA ALA A 1024 50.32 -4.38 34.69
C ALA A 1024 50.40 -2.95 35.26
N ASP A 1025 50.62 -1.95 34.41
CA ASP A 1025 50.74 -0.54 34.81
C ASP A 1025 49.49 0.30 34.51
N ASN A 1026 48.49 -0.26 33.81
CA ASN A 1026 47.25 0.43 33.45
C ASN A 1026 46.54 1.00 34.68
N GLY A 1027 46.15 2.28 34.65
CA GLY A 1027 45.44 2.99 35.71
C GLY A 1027 46.29 3.50 36.88
N LYS A 1028 47.58 3.14 36.98
CA LYS A 1028 48.44 3.60 38.07
C LYS A 1028 48.72 5.09 37.98
N MET A 1029 48.60 5.81 39.09
CA MET A 1029 49.02 7.21 39.20
C MET A 1029 50.54 7.33 39.11
N LEU A 1030 51.02 8.25 38.27
CA LEU A 1030 52.42 8.64 38.19
C LEU A 1030 52.72 9.77 39.20
N PHE A 1031 53.92 9.76 39.77
CA PHE A 1031 54.42 10.77 40.71
C PHE A 1031 55.95 10.89 40.59
N ASN A 1032 56.54 11.99 41.05
CA ASN A 1032 57.99 12.30 40.93
C ASN A 1032 58.57 12.11 39.52
N THR A 1033 57.82 12.50 38.49
CA THR A 1033 58.18 12.25 37.08
C THR A 1033 57.63 13.34 36.16
N LYS A 1034 57.97 13.27 34.88
CA LYS A 1034 57.56 14.23 33.86
C LYS A 1034 56.71 13.55 32.79
N VAL A 1035 55.50 14.07 32.56
CA VAL A 1035 54.52 13.57 31.57
C VAL A 1035 54.11 14.74 30.67
N ASP A 1036 54.16 14.56 29.35
CA ASP A 1036 53.75 15.56 28.34
C ASP A 1036 54.36 16.98 28.51
N GLY A 1037 55.51 17.08 29.16
CA GLY A 1037 56.17 18.36 29.47
C GLY A 1037 55.94 18.86 30.90
N TYR A 1038 54.94 18.35 31.60
CA TYR A 1038 54.50 18.73 32.94
C TYR A 1038 55.18 17.88 34.03
N ILE A 1039 55.52 18.49 35.17
CA ILE A 1039 56.18 17.81 36.30
C ILE A 1039 55.13 17.41 37.34
N LEU A 1040 55.11 16.13 37.71
CA LEU A 1040 54.26 15.59 38.77
C LEU A 1040 55.06 15.51 40.07
N GLY A 1041 54.51 16.07 41.15
CA GLY A 1041 55.13 16.10 42.47
C GLY A 1041 55.15 14.75 43.20
N THR A 1042 55.55 14.77 44.47
CA THR A 1042 55.54 13.61 45.36
C THR A 1042 54.14 13.08 45.67
N ASP A 1043 53.11 13.93 45.56
CA ASP A 1043 51.69 13.59 45.70
C ASP A 1043 51.02 13.22 44.37
N GLY A 1044 51.78 13.11 43.27
CA GLY A 1044 51.28 12.83 41.92
C GLY A 1044 50.54 13.98 41.25
N ALA A 1045 50.38 15.12 41.92
CA ALA A 1045 49.74 16.29 41.35
C ALA A 1045 50.71 17.05 40.44
N TRP A 1046 50.19 17.61 39.35
CA TRP A 1046 50.94 18.54 38.50
C TRP A 1046 51.35 19.78 39.29
N GLN A 1047 52.66 20.07 39.26
CA GLN A 1047 53.24 21.29 39.79
C GLN A 1047 53.30 22.37 38.71
N THR A 1048 52.55 23.45 38.91
CA THR A 1048 52.78 24.72 38.20
C THR A 1048 54.15 25.27 38.63
N ALA A 1049 55.02 25.53 37.66
CA ALA A 1049 56.35 26.10 37.86
C ALA A 1049 56.30 27.60 38.23
#